data_AF-A0A2C5YJA1-F1
#
_entry.id   AF-A0A2C5YJA1-F1
#
_cell.length_a   1.000
_cell.length_b   1.000
_cell.length_c   1.000
_cell.angle_alpha   90.00
_cell.angle_beta   90.00
_cell.angle_gamma   90.00
#
_symmetry.space_group_name_H-M   'P 1'
#
loop_
_entity.id
_entity.type
_entity.pdbx_description
1 polymer ?
#
loop_
_entity_poly.entity_id
_entity_poly.type
_entity_poly.pdbx_seq_one_letter_code
_entity_poly.pdbx_strand_id
1 'polypeptide(L)'
;MKPLQLPLLTAALSLLSQTQAIPSPNNPPLASPETSSDSPEFVWRGEQEKRSPEDVKRAGGFRAIGLNSMLKGGVPTEVERDMGSGLYAHTAGFDLGTTLYVSTSTDPLVAASFAHIRSDTPGYVYLIHTDSKFIDVEASLKEAAIFPFDKEHVAVGLIPWDQIVGWFDLKDADFLNFLLGLRKPRDHLKAPDMEGFHRNSDFNAKYLSEMGTGGQPQLAGFSKSAVYWEREPWLSFRGQSAADNLEAYVRKHVHVPMGDEGVWKWALKTADDDYIPFIDEGEAGLSTAVENRAMACCEIAKRSLVDKRDCVPCRSNHDASHMDDSEILALASENSKDKFDSLLHEFGYEAVATHQPQLHDQLATRLEQVGQSSRLERIQYFSAKYGGQVVKAGGLLVYGTAVADSFTHEASVLDRAAVMASILPVIGCAIRVADDASKGEVDAARASFCFIEDVLVLAGLWEFGLAWQALLGVAETLQGIEEQDKLYDPDVFRAKRLQGWESKIREMEAFIESDEFMSNVTSRYDAHQIGLLFQASQMVGDLHAVHHVIQTPHSYPSEKQAVQAHHMVRVAMDHEMEKQICIETARNKMRVREALHTSMLNATRKLALDYDQDFFRRYWLEATRAVPFIGFISISPPATNVEELRSELEFQRRNVPLPSFQDRILAAVDRVIERLDTPATCLCRQGNSSCEFADCASPAAAQTASSSKPQAAVNPLHLASSHLPAVAKTSAKPITA
;
A
#
# COMPACT_ATOMS: atom_id res chain seq x y z
N MET A 1 36.95 -10.36 43.91
CA MET A 1 36.31 -10.28 42.58
C MET A 1 35.12 -9.34 42.71
N LYS A 2 35.23 -8.13 42.17
CA LYS A 2 34.20 -7.06 42.21
C LYS A 2 33.71 -6.81 40.78
N PRO A 3 32.41 -6.56 40.56
CA PRO A 3 31.86 -6.42 39.22
C PRO A 3 32.18 -5.04 38.63
N LEU A 4 32.52 -5.04 37.34
CA LEU A 4 32.75 -3.84 36.55
C LEU A 4 31.37 -3.27 36.12
N GLN A 5 31.09 -2.04 36.54
CA GLN A 5 29.97 -1.18 36.15
C GLN A 5 30.02 -0.96 34.62
N LEU A 6 28.98 -0.89 33.78
CA LEU A 6 27.66 -0.22 33.76
C LEU A 6 27.58 1.35 33.74
N PRO A 7 28.61 2.13 33.32
CA PRO A 7 28.42 3.58 33.07
C PRO A 7 28.52 3.99 31.58
N LEU A 8 28.86 3.09 30.65
CA LEU A 8 29.03 3.45 29.23
C LEU A 8 27.70 3.52 28.45
N LEU A 9 26.69 2.73 28.83
CA LEU A 9 25.39 2.72 28.15
C LEU A 9 24.55 3.97 28.47
N THR A 10 24.67 4.51 29.68
CA THR A 10 23.96 5.72 30.12
C THR A 10 24.53 7.01 29.51
N ALA A 11 25.82 7.00 29.14
CA ALA A 11 26.46 8.13 28.47
C ALA A 11 25.99 8.28 27.01
N ALA A 12 25.82 7.17 26.28
CA ALA A 12 25.35 7.19 24.89
C ALA A 12 23.90 7.69 24.76
N LEU A 13 23.02 7.34 25.72
CA LEU A 13 21.62 7.79 25.74
C LEU A 13 21.44 9.25 26.18
N SER A 14 22.36 9.82 26.99
CA SER A 14 22.29 11.24 27.38
C SER A 14 22.80 12.21 26.31
N LEU A 15 23.68 11.75 25.40
CA LEU A 15 24.20 12.59 24.31
C LEU A 15 23.18 12.81 23.16
N LEU A 16 22.14 11.97 23.06
CA LEU A 16 21.06 12.13 22.08
C LEU A 16 20.00 13.17 22.48
N SER A 17 19.96 13.59 23.75
CA SER A 17 18.95 14.55 24.27
C SER A 17 19.43 15.99 24.38
N GLN A 18 20.64 16.32 23.92
CA GLN A 18 21.17 17.69 23.96
C GLN A 18 21.72 18.15 22.60
N THR A 19 20.86 18.18 21.58
CA THR A 19 21.10 19.05 20.41
C THR A 19 20.69 20.48 20.77
N GLN A 20 21.61 21.23 21.38
CA GLN A 20 21.52 22.69 21.33
C GLN A 20 21.77 23.13 19.89
N ALA A 21 20.90 24.00 19.38
CA ALA A 21 20.97 24.55 18.04
C ALA A 21 22.33 25.22 17.79
N ILE A 22 23.16 24.62 16.93
CA ILE A 22 24.34 25.26 16.35
C ILE A 22 23.82 26.20 15.25
N PRO A 23 24.14 27.51 15.27
CA PRO A 23 23.80 28.40 14.18
C PRO A 23 24.53 27.95 12.91
N SER A 24 23.75 27.54 11.91
CA SER A 24 24.23 27.11 10.60
C SER A 24 24.99 28.26 9.90
N PRO A 25 26.20 28.03 9.36
CA PRO A 25 26.86 29.00 8.50
C PRO A 25 26.05 29.18 7.21
N ASN A 26 25.82 30.45 6.85
CA ASN A 26 25.08 30.90 5.66
C ASN A 26 25.56 30.22 4.36
N ASN A 27 25.01 29.06 4.04
CA ASN A 27 25.00 28.55 2.68
C ASN A 27 23.71 29.06 2.01
N PRO A 28 23.78 29.61 0.79
CA PRO A 28 22.57 29.90 0.03
C PRO A 28 21.75 28.61 -0.10
N PRO A 29 20.41 28.65 0.03
CA PRO A 29 19.59 27.46 -0.10
C PRO A 29 19.88 26.82 -1.45
N LEU A 30 20.20 25.52 -1.41
CA LEU A 30 20.15 24.68 -2.59
C LEU A 30 18.74 24.86 -3.16
N ALA A 31 18.64 25.30 -4.41
CA ALA A 31 17.35 25.52 -5.07
C ALA A 31 16.50 24.25 -4.90
N SER A 32 15.39 24.36 -4.17
CA SER A 32 14.39 23.30 -4.08
C SER A 32 14.04 22.86 -5.50
N PRO A 33 13.86 21.55 -5.76
CA PRO A 33 13.33 21.09 -7.04
C PRO A 33 12.06 21.89 -7.32
N GLU A 34 11.97 22.47 -8.52
CA GLU A 34 10.90 23.37 -8.94
C GLU A 34 9.56 22.85 -8.40
N THR A 35 8.99 23.57 -7.43
CA THR A 35 7.66 23.31 -6.90
C THR A 35 6.71 23.42 -8.08
N SER A 36 6.34 22.28 -8.66
CA SER A 36 5.24 22.20 -9.59
C SER A 36 4.06 22.88 -8.93
N SER A 37 3.47 23.87 -9.62
CA SER A 37 2.24 24.58 -9.21
C SER A 37 1.40 23.71 -8.27
N ASP A 38 1.22 24.16 -7.02
CA ASP A 38 0.45 23.49 -5.94
C ASP A 38 -1.02 23.19 -6.33
N SER A 39 -1.39 23.48 -7.57
CA SER A 39 -2.70 23.37 -8.18
C SER A 39 -2.50 22.88 -9.63
N PRO A 40 -2.59 21.58 -9.92
CA PRO A 40 -2.48 21.07 -11.28
C PRO A 40 -3.72 21.44 -12.08
N GLU A 41 -3.57 21.74 -13.37
CA GLU A 41 -4.69 22.02 -14.29
C GLU A 41 -5.47 20.73 -14.65
N PHE A 42 -4.75 19.60 -14.74
CA PHE A 42 -5.33 18.32 -15.08
C PHE A 42 -4.84 17.21 -14.15
N VAL A 43 -5.70 16.21 -13.97
CA VAL A 43 -5.42 14.98 -13.25
C VAL A 43 -5.96 13.79 -14.04
N TRP A 44 -5.49 12.61 -13.67
CA TRP A 44 -5.75 11.33 -14.29
C TRP A 44 -6.45 10.39 -13.32
N ARG A 45 -7.40 9.60 -13.81
CA ARG A 45 -8.07 8.58 -13.02
C ARG A 45 -8.15 7.26 -13.77
N GLY A 46 -7.58 6.21 -13.19
CA GLY A 46 -7.82 4.84 -13.63
C GLY A 46 -9.15 4.34 -13.14
N GLU A 47 -9.91 3.73 -14.02
CA GLU A 47 -11.14 3.03 -13.69
C GLU A 47 -11.10 1.62 -14.27
N GLN A 48 -11.56 0.64 -13.50
CA GLN A 48 -11.56 -0.76 -13.93
C GLN A 48 -12.64 -1.01 -14.99
N GLU A 49 -12.50 -2.10 -15.76
CA GLU A 49 -13.42 -2.44 -16.86
C GLU A 49 -14.91 -2.40 -16.47
N LYS A 50 -15.24 -2.68 -15.21
CA LYS A 50 -16.62 -2.71 -14.71
C LYS A 50 -17.36 -1.37 -14.82
N ARG A 51 -16.68 -0.26 -15.10
CA ARG A 51 -17.31 1.05 -15.36
C ARG A 51 -16.77 1.65 -16.65
N SER A 52 -17.51 1.41 -17.74
CA SER A 52 -17.27 2.02 -19.05
C SER A 52 -17.53 3.53 -19.04
N PRO A 53 -17.03 4.29 -20.03
CA PRO A 53 -17.36 5.71 -20.20
C PRO A 53 -18.88 5.96 -20.23
N GLU A 54 -19.65 5.06 -20.84
CA GLU A 54 -21.11 5.10 -20.87
C GLU A 54 -21.74 4.94 -19.48
N ASP A 55 -21.16 4.08 -18.64
CA ASP A 55 -21.61 3.90 -17.25
C ASP A 55 -21.27 5.11 -16.39
N VAL A 56 -20.07 5.67 -16.56
CA VAL A 56 -19.65 6.91 -15.89
C VAL A 56 -20.56 8.06 -16.29
N LYS A 57 -20.88 8.20 -17.59
CA LYS A 57 -21.85 9.19 -18.10
C LYS A 57 -23.22 9.01 -17.46
N ARG A 58 -23.73 7.78 -17.43
CA ARG A 58 -25.05 7.45 -16.84
C ARG A 58 -25.10 7.75 -15.34
N ALA A 59 -23.99 7.58 -14.63
CA ALA A 59 -23.86 7.91 -13.21
C ALA A 59 -23.74 9.43 -12.95
N GLY A 60 -23.65 10.24 -14.01
CA GLY A 60 -23.40 11.69 -13.94
C GLY A 60 -21.95 12.05 -13.67
N GLY A 61 -21.02 11.09 -13.75
CA GLY A 61 -19.59 11.26 -13.47
C GLY A 61 -19.07 10.32 -12.38
N PHE A 62 -17.93 10.67 -11.77
CA PHE A 62 -17.32 9.90 -10.68
C PHE A 62 -17.77 10.41 -9.32
N ARG A 63 -18.49 9.58 -8.58
CA ARG A 63 -19.02 9.92 -7.25
C ARG A 63 -18.27 9.19 -6.16
N ALA A 64 -17.97 9.91 -5.08
CA ALA A 64 -17.43 9.35 -3.86
C ALA A 64 -18.37 8.30 -3.28
N ILE A 65 -17.81 7.20 -2.75
CA ILE A 65 -18.58 6.02 -2.37
C ILE A 65 -19.56 6.33 -1.22
N GLY A 66 -19.17 7.18 -0.27
CA GLY A 66 -20.03 7.59 0.85
C GLY A 66 -21.33 8.26 0.41
N LEU A 67 -21.31 8.97 -0.71
CA LEU A 67 -22.52 9.61 -1.25
C LEU A 67 -23.51 8.61 -1.86
N ASN A 68 -23.07 7.41 -2.26
CA ASN A 68 -23.97 6.40 -2.81
C ASN A 68 -24.94 5.84 -1.77
N SER A 69 -24.55 5.80 -0.49
CA SER A 69 -25.45 5.43 0.61
C SER A 69 -26.50 6.53 0.82
N MET A 70 -26.06 7.79 0.79
CA MET A 70 -26.94 8.96 0.95
C MET A 70 -27.97 9.07 -0.18
N LEU A 71 -27.57 8.78 -1.43
CA LEU A 71 -28.48 8.70 -2.58
C LEU A 71 -29.62 7.68 -2.36
N LYS A 72 -29.36 6.61 -1.61
CA LYS A 72 -30.35 5.57 -1.29
C LYS A 72 -31.17 5.90 -0.04
N GLY A 73 -31.05 7.11 0.49
CA GLY A 73 -31.71 7.55 1.72
C GLY A 73 -30.99 7.13 3.00
N GLY A 74 -29.76 6.61 2.91
CA GLY A 74 -28.93 6.31 4.07
C GLY A 74 -28.49 7.59 4.78
N VAL A 75 -28.54 7.58 6.12
CA VAL A 75 -28.00 8.68 6.94
C VAL A 75 -26.71 8.17 7.58
N PRO A 76 -25.54 8.74 7.26
CA PRO A 76 -24.29 8.32 7.89
C PRO A 76 -24.30 8.66 9.38
N THR A 77 -23.75 7.77 10.19
CA THR A 77 -23.46 8.04 11.60
C THR A 77 -22.43 9.16 11.74
N GLU A 78 -22.30 9.73 12.94
CA GLU A 78 -21.29 10.77 13.20
C GLU A 78 -19.86 10.27 12.94
N VAL A 79 -19.58 9.01 13.28
CA VAL A 79 -18.29 8.35 13.04
C VAL A 79 -18.02 8.19 11.55
N GLU A 80 -18.98 7.63 10.80
CA GLU A 80 -18.86 7.48 9.34
C GLU A 80 -18.70 8.81 8.63
N ARG A 81 -19.37 9.86 9.13
CA ARG A 81 -19.27 11.22 8.59
C ARG A 81 -17.88 11.80 8.83
N ASP A 82 -17.31 11.64 10.03
CA ASP A 82 -15.97 12.15 10.36
C ASP A 82 -14.88 11.36 9.61
N MET A 83 -14.94 10.03 9.61
CA MET A 83 -13.99 9.17 8.90
C MET A 83 -14.05 9.36 7.38
N GLY A 84 -15.25 9.43 6.82
CA GLY A 84 -15.46 9.68 5.39
C GLY A 84 -14.98 11.05 4.93
N SER A 85 -14.75 11.98 5.87
CA SER A 85 -14.30 13.35 5.60
C SER A 85 -12.80 13.55 5.80
N GLY A 86 -12.06 12.59 6.34
CA GLY A 86 -10.62 12.70 6.60
C GLY A 86 -9.75 12.24 5.43
N LEU A 87 -8.80 13.08 4.99
CA LEU A 87 -7.84 12.73 3.94
C LEU A 87 -6.96 11.55 4.35
N TYR A 88 -6.48 11.51 5.59
CA TYR A 88 -5.66 10.41 6.09
C TYR A 88 -6.44 9.09 6.06
N ALA A 89 -7.71 9.10 6.50
CA ALA A 89 -8.55 7.91 6.47
C ALA A 89 -8.82 7.45 5.02
N HIS A 90 -9.10 8.38 4.12
CA HIS A 90 -9.30 8.08 2.70
C HIS A 90 -8.08 7.46 2.03
N THR A 91 -6.91 8.07 2.21
CA THR A 91 -5.64 7.66 1.58
C THR A 91 -5.12 6.34 2.13
N ALA A 92 -5.42 6.05 3.40
CA ALA A 92 -5.13 4.75 3.99
C ALA A 92 -6.11 3.66 3.51
N GLY A 93 -7.35 4.02 3.18
CA GLY A 93 -8.45 3.08 3.00
C GLY A 93 -9.21 2.76 4.30
N PHE A 94 -8.99 3.53 5.36
CA PHE A 94 -9.69 3.44 6.66
C PHE A 94 -11.09 4.09 6.65
N ASP A 95 -11.57 4.61 5.52
CA ASP A 95 -12.80 5.41 5.45
C ASP A 95 -14.11 4.63 5.64
N LEU A 96 -14.08 3.34 6.01
CA LEU A 96 -15.25 2.46 6.17
C LEU A 96 -16.15 2.34 4.91
N GLY A 97 -15.62 2.66 3.72
CA GLY A 97 -16.40 2.76 2.50
C GLY A 97 -17.28 4.02 2.46
N THR A 98 -17.07 4.97 3.36
CA THR A 98 -17.86 6.21 3.47
C THR A 98 -17.11 7.45 2.99
N THR A 99 -15.95 7.29 2.35
CA THR A 99 -15.20 8.42 1.81
C THR A 99 -16.06 9.32 0.93
N LEU A 100 -15.87 10.63 1.16
CA LEU A 100 -16.45 11.73 0.42
C LEU A 100 -15.47 12.28 -0.62
N TYR A 101 -14.42 11.52 -0.93
CA TYR A 101 -13.39 11.85 -1.90
C TYR A 101 -13.38 10.88 -3.09
N VAL A 102 -12.92 11.38 -4.24
CA VAL A 102 -12.62 10.59 -5.44
C VAL A 102 -11.14 10.76 -5.78
N SER A 103 -10.35 9.69 -5.64
CA SER A 103 -8.92 9.69 -5.95
C SER A 103 -8.63 9.91 -7.43
N THR A 104 -7.63 10.74 -7.69
CA THR A 104 -7.01 10.99 -9.00
C THR A 104 -5.51 11.20 -8.81
N SER A 105 -4.72 11.18 -9.88
CA SER A 105 -3.27 11.41 -9.82
C SER A 105 -2.84 12.41 -10.88
N THR A 106 -1.82 13.21 -10.60
CA THR A 106 -1.17 14.01 -11.67
C THR A 106 -0.29 13.15 -12.58
N ASP A 107 -0.06 11.88 -12.23
CA ASP A 107 0.74 10.94 -13.00
C ASP A 107 -0.15 9.95 -13.76
N PRO A 108 -0.15 9.97 -15.11
CA PRO A 108 -0.96 9.05 -15.90
C PRO A 108 -0.55 7.58 -15.69
N LEU A 109 0.71 7.30 -15.34
CA LEU A 109 1.17 5.93 -15.09
C LEU A 109 0.57 5.38 -13.79
N VAL A 110 0.51 6.22 -12.75
CA VAL A 110 -0.15 5.86 -11.48
C VAL A 110 -1.63 5.61 -11.73
N ALA A 111 -2.31 6.49 -12.47
CA ALA A 111 -3.72 6.26 -12.83
C ALA A 111 -3.92 4.93 -13.58
N ALA A 112 -3.05 4.61 -14.54
CA ALA A 112 -3.14 3.36 -15.28
C ALA A 112 -2.95 2.10 -14.43
N SER A 113 -2.10 2.14 -13.40
CA SER A 113 -1.92 1.00 -12.50
C SER A 113 -3.24 0.66 -11.80
N PHE A 114 -4.00 1.66 -11.34
CA PHE A 114 -5.31 1.46 -10.69
C PHE A 114 -6.39 0.90 -11.61
N ALA A 115 -6.29 1.16 -12.92
CA ALA A 115 -7.17 0.55 -13.91
C ALA A 115 -6.87 -0.95 -14.15
N HIS A 116 -5.67 -1.44 -13.79
CA HIS A 116 -5.22 -2.81 -14.01
C HIS A 116 -5.22 -3.70 -12.75
N ILE A 117 -5.01 -3.13 -11.55
CA ILE A 117 -4.73 -3.88 -10.30
C ILE A 117 -5.80 -4.94 -9.91
N ARG A 118 -7.03 -4.90 -10.44
CA ARG A 118 -8.12 -5.82 -9.99
C ARG A 118 -8.93 -6.50 -11.10
N SER A 119 -8.48 -6.46 -12.35
CA SER A 119 -9.20 -7.11 -13.46
C SER A 119 -8.22 -7.71 -14.46
N ASP A 120 -8.52 -8.92 -14.96
CA ASP A 120 -7.77 -9.57 -16.05
C ASP A 120 -7.92 -8.82 -17.38
N THR A 121 -8.87 -7.90 -17.42
CA THR A 121 -9.22 -7.04 -18.55
C THR A 121 -8.77 -5.60 -18.30
N PRO A 122 -8.09 -4.95 -19.27
CA PRO A 122 -7.72 -3.54 -19.14
C PRO A 122 -8.94 -2.63 -18.99
N GLY A 123 -8.85 -1.66 -18.09
CA GLY A 123 -9.87 -0.64 -17.85
C GLY A 123 -9.67 0.63 -18.70
N TYR A 124 -9.99 1.78 -18.12
CA TYR A 124 -9.93 3.09 -18.76
C TYR A 124 -9.07 4.07 -17.95
N VAL A 125 -8.42 5.01 -18.63
CA VAL A 125 -7.71 6.12 -17.98
C VAL A 125 -8.31 7.43 -18.43
N TYR A 126 -8.96 8.13 -17.52
CA TYR A 126 -9.66 9.39 -17.76
C TYR A 126 -8.76 10.58 -17.49
N LEU A 127 -8.80 11.58 -18.37
CA LEU A 127 -8.23 12.90 -18.16
C LEU A 127 -9.32 13.85 -17.66
N ILE A 128 -9.05 14.53 -16.56
CA ILE A 128 -10.03 15.35 -15.85
C ILE A 128 -9.43 16.73 -15.63
N HIS A 129 -10.19 17.78 -15.98
CA HIS A 129 -9.79 19.15 -15.66
C HIS A 129 -10.10 19.43 -14.19
N THR A 130 -9.16 19.98 -13.45
CA THR A 130 -9.37 20.31 -12.04
C THR A 130 -10.20 21.59 -11.88
N ASP A 131 -10.72 21.78 -10.67
CA ASP A 131 -11.31 23.03 -10.20
C ASP A 131 -11.10 23.12 -8.69
N SER A 132 -11.71 24.12 -8.06
CA SER A 132 -11.55 24.42 -6.64
C SER A 132 -11.94 23.30 -5.66
N LYS A 133 -12.48 22.16 -6.10
CA LYS A 133 -12.80 21.00 -5.23
C LYS A 133 -11.73 19.92 -5.22
N PHE A 134 -10.68 20.07 -6.02
CA PHE A 134 -9.52 19.16 -6.02
C PHE A 134 -8.53 19.59 -4.95
N ILE A 135 -7.99 18.63 -4.21
CA ILE A 135 -7.11 18.86 -3.06
C ILE A 135 -5.85 18.03 -3.23
N ASP A 136 -4.69 18.69 -3.10
CA ASP A 136 -3.40 18.03 -3.04
C ASP A 136 -3.24 17.26 -1.72
N VAL A 137 -3.21 15.94 -1.81
CA VAL A 137 -3.09 15.05 -0.64
C VAL A 137 -1.73 15.19 0.03
N GLU A 138 -0.65 15.22 -0.76
CA GLU A 138 0.71 15.26 -0.24
C GLU A 138 0.96 16.60 0.48
N ALA A 139 0.51 17.72 -0.10
CA ALA A 139 0.63 19.02 0.55
C ALA A 139 -0.24 19.13 1.82
N SER A 140 -1.37 18.39 1.88
CA SER A 140 -2.27 18.36 3.05
C SER A 140 -1.72 17.51 4.20
N LEU A 141 -1.14 16.35 3.88
CA LEU A 141 -0.69 15.34 4.84
C LEU A 141 0.83 15.35 5.10
N LYS A 142 1.63 15.99 4.25
CA LYS A 142 3.09 16.11 4.36
C LYS A 142 3.76 14.81 4.78
N GLU A 143 4.47 14.79 5.92
CA GLU A 143 5.13 13.58 6.42
C GLU A 143 4.17 12.45 6.86
N ALA A 144 2.87 12.72 6.94
CA ALA A 144 1.83 11.73 7.21
C ALA A 144 1.18 11.18 5.93
N ALA A 145 1.59 11.64 4.74
CA ALA A 145 1.13 11.06 3.48
C ALA A 145 1.63 9.62 3.36
N ILE A 146 0.72 8.67 3.18
CA ILE A 146 1.04 7.23 3.14
C ILE A 146 1.67 6.86 1.80
N PHE A 147 1.17 7.45 0.71
CA PHE A 147 1.60 7.18 -0.65
C PHE A 147 1.97 8.49 -1.39
N PRO A 148 3.02 9.22 -0.98
CA PRO A 148 3.38 10.50 -1.61
C PRO A 148 3.70 10.36 -3.10
N PHE A 149 4.18 9.19 -3.54
CA PHE A 149 4.52 8.93 -4.94
C PHE A 149 3.30 8.77 -5.86
N ASP A 150 2.10 8.57 -5.31
CA ASP A 150 0.88 8.51 -6.10
C ASP A 150 0.51 9.89 -6.66
N LYS A 151 1.16 10.96 -6.16
CA LYS A 151 0.88 12.37 -6.52
C LYS A 151 -0.62 12.65 -6.50
N GLU A 152 -1.27 12.11 -5.47
CA GLU A 152 -2.71 12.01 -5.40
C GLU A 152 -3.33 13.39 -5.24
N HIS A 153 -4.35 13.63 -6.06
CA HIS A 153 -5.27 14.73 -5.87
C HIS A 153 -6.66 14.14 -5.72
N VAL A 154 -7.38 14.59 -4.70
CA VAL A 154 -8.73 14.08 -4.45
C VAL A 154 -9.76 15.12 -4.81
N ALA A 155 -10.81 14.71 -5.51
CA ALA A 155 -11.98 15.56 -5.73
C ALA A 155 -12.99 15.33 -4.61
N VAL A 156 -13.50 16.40 -4.01
CA VAL A 156 -14.57 16.30 -3.02
C VAL A 156 -15.91 15.99 -3.70
N GLY A 157 -16.59 14.94 -3.25
CA GLY A 157 -17.95 14.58 -3.62
C GLY A 157 -18.08 13.95 -5.01
N LEU A 158 -18.29 14.78 -6.03
CA LEU A 158 -18.59 14.36 -7.41
C LEU A 158 -17.65 15.07 -8.39
N ILE A 159 -17.07 14.31 -9.31
CA ILE A 159 -16.49 14.81 -10.56
C ILE A 159 -17.55 14.65 -11.64
N PRO A 160 -18.24 15.73 -12.07
CA PRO A 160 -19.31 15.65 -13.07
C PRO A 160 -18.81 15.12 -14.41
N TRP A 161 -19.69 14.46 -15.16
CA TRP A 161 -19.39 13.99 -16.52
C TRP A 161 -18.90 15.12 -17.43
N ASP A 162 -19.50 16.31 -17.34
CA ASP A 162 -19.12 17.48 -18.15
C ASP A 162 -17.75 18.08 -17.75
N GLN A 163 -17.08 17.57 -16.71
CA GLN A 163 -15.72 17.94 -16.31
C GLN A 163 -14.64 17.00 -16.85
N ILE A 164 -15.02 15.82 -17.32
CA ILE A 164 -14.10 14.84 -17.88
C ILE A 164 -13.75 15.28 -19.30
N VAL A 165 -12.45 15.49 -19.57
CA VAL A 165 -11.94 15.95 -20.87
C VAL A 165 -12.05 14.85 -21.92
N GLY A 166 -11.79 13.61 -21.49
CA GLY A 166 -11.79 12.42 -22.33
C GLY A 166 -11.08 11.27 -21.63
N TRP A 167 -10.80 10.20 -22.37
CA TRP A 167 -10.18 9.00 -21.83
C TRP A 167 -9.41 8.21 -22.89
N PHE A 168 -8.56 7.31 -22.41
CA PHE A 168 -8.01 6.20 -23.19
C PHE A 168 -8.68 4.90 -22.78
N ASP A 169 -8.93 4.01 -23.75
CA ASP A 169 -9.21 2.59 -23.50
C ASP A 169 -7.87 1.85 -23.39
N LEU A 170 -7.60 1.18 -22.27
CA LEU A 170 -6.34 0.47 -22.06
C LEU A 170 -6.25 -0.85 -22.85
N LYS A 171 -7.33 -1.26 -23.53
CA LYS A 171 -7.29 -2.36 -24.51
C LYS A 171 -6.49 -1.97 -25.75
N ASP A 172 -6.43 -0.67 -26.04
CA ASP A 172 -5.70 -0.12 -27.17
C ASP A 172 -4.26 0.21 -26.79
N ALA A 173 -3.32 -0.05 -27.70
CA ALA A 173 -1.89 0.23 -27.47
C ALA A 173 -1.58 1.74 -27.42
N ASP A 174 -2.54 2.59 -27.74
CA ASP A 174 -2.35 4.04 -27.88
C ASP A 174 -2.00 4.72 -26.57
N PHE A 175 -2.53 4.26 -25.44
CA PHE A 175 -2.14 4.79 -24.14
C PHE A 175 -0.67 4.48 -23.82
N LEU A 176 -0.19 3.27 -24.13
CA LEU A 176 1.22 2.91 -23.96
C LEU A 176 2.10 3.75 -24.87
N ASN A 177 1.69 3.96 -26.13
CA ASN A 177 2.39 4.85 -27.06
C ASN A 177 2.44 6.29 -26.55
N PHE A 178 1.36 6.78 -25.96
CA PHE A 178 1.30 8.08 -25.29
C PHE A 178 2.31 8.16 -24.14
N LEU A 179 2.34 7.18 -23.24
CA LEU A 179 3.29 7.14 -22.12
C LEU A 179 4.75 7.11 -22.61
N LEU A 180 5.06 6.29 -23.61
CA LEU A 180 6.40 6.22 -24.22
C LEU A 180 6.79 7.51 -24.95
N GLY A 181 5.80 8.30 -25.37
CA GLY A 181 5.97 9.60 -26.01
C GLY A 181 6.23 10.76 -25.04
N LEU A 182 6.02 10.58 -23.74
CA LEU A 182 6.25 11.61 -22.73
C LEU A 182 7.75 11.89 -22.57
N ARG A 183 8.23 13.04 -23.06
CA ARG A 183 9.63 13.45 -22.96
C ARG A 183 9.87 14.51 -21.89
N LYS A 184 8.85 15.30 -21.60
CA LYS A 184 8.87 16.37 -20.61
C LYS A 184 7.75 16.18 -19.59
N PRO A 185 7.92 16.65 -18.35
CA PRO A 185 6.91 16.53 -17.31
C PRO A 185 5.52 17.03 -17.70
N ARG A 186 5.40 18.04 -18.58
CA ARG A 186 4.10 18.60 -19.03
C ARG A 186 3.57 18.02 -20.35
N ASP A 187 4.27 17.07 -20.97
CA ASP A 187 3.81 16.51 -22.25
C ASP A 187 2.49 15.74 -22.11
N HIS A 188 2.16 15.26 -20.90
CA HIS A 188 0.90 14.56 -20.64
C HIS A 188 -0.32 15.46 -20.85
N LEU A 189 -0.16 16.78 -20.75
CA LEU A 189 -1.23 17.76 -21.02
C LEU A 189 -1.64 17.82 -22.50
N LYS A 190 -0.84 17.24 -23.41
CA LYS A 190 -1.14 17.16 -24.84
C LYS A 190 -1.99 15.94 -25.19
N ALA A 191 -2.36 15.12 -24.22
CA ALA A 191 -3.18 13.92 -24.44
C ALA A 191 -4.42 14.16 -25.32
N PRO A 192 -5.15 15.29 -25.23
CA PRO A 192 -6.28 15.54 -26.11
C PRO A 192 -5.93 15.55 -27.62
N ASP A 193 -4.68 15.81 -27.98
CA ASP A 193 -4.19 15.89 -29.36
C ASP A 193 -3.55 14.57 -29.84
N MET A 194 -3.56 13.53 -29.00
CA MET A 194 -2.94 12.24 -29.28
C MET A 194 -3.90 11.26 -29.94
N GLU A 195 -3.35 10.35 -30.75
CA GLU A 195 -4.09 9.22 -31.30
C GLU A 195 -4.59 8.30 -30.17
N GLY A 196 -5.77 7.71 -30.36
CA GLY A 196 -6.45 6.86 -29.35
C GLY A 196 -7.10 7.60 -28.17
N PHE A 197 -6.93 8.92 -28.05
CA PHE A 197 -7.64 9.68 -27.02
C PHE A 197 -9.09 9.98 -27.44
N HIS A 198 -10.04 9.46 -26.67
CA HIS A 198 -11.47 9.70 -26.88
C HIS A 198 -11.88 10.98 -26.18
N ARG A 199 -12.08 12.07 -26.94
CA ARG A 199 -12.59 13.33 -26.40
C ARG A 199 -14.05 13.19 -25.96
N ASN A 200 -14.36 13.68 -24.77
CA ASN A 200 -15.73 13.77 -24.29
C ASN A 200 -16.45 14.93 -25.00
N SER A 201 -17.47 14.63 -25.80
CA SER A 201 -18.27 15.66 -26.50
C SER A 201 -19.02 16.60 -25.56
N ASP A 202 -19.23 16.17 -24.31
CA ASP A 202 -20.01 16.90 -23.32
C ASP A 202 -19.12 17.73 -22.37
N PHE A 203 -17.81 17.76 -22.59
CA PHE A 203 -16.89 18.56 -21.78
C PHE A 203 -17.26 20.05 -21.83
N ASN A 204 -17.38 20.66 -20.66
CA ASN A 204 -17.79 22.04 -20.51
C ASN A 204 -16.58 22.97 -20.38
N ALA A 205 -16.44 23.90 -21.32
CA ALA A 205 -15.33 24.85 -21.35
C ALA A 205 -15.25 25.77 -20.12
N LYS A 206 -16.30 25.83 -19.26
CA LYS A 206 -16.27 26.58 -18.00
C LYS A 206 -15.11 26.16 -17.09
N TYR A 207 -14.64 24.91 -17.18
CA TYR A 207 -13.55 24.40 -16.35
C TYR A 207 -12.18 24.94 -16.76
N LEU A 208 -12.00 25.42 -18.00
CA LEU A 208 -10.69 25.86 -18.52
C LEU A 208 -10.09 27.06 -17.77
N SER A 209 -10.88 27.79 -16.99
CA SER A 209 -10.41 28.89 -16.15
C SER A 209 -10.20 28.52 -14.68
N GLU A 210 -10.50 27.27 -14.31
CA GLU A 210 -10.47 26.77 -12.94
C GLU A 210 -9.17 26.01 -12.67
N MET A 211 -8.80 25.87 -11.39
CA MET A 211 -7.67 25.06 -10.96
C MET A 211 -7.95 24.40 -9.63
N GLY A 212 -7.25 23.29 -9.37
CA GLY A 212 -7.21 22.61 -8.07
C GLY A 212 -6.85 23.55 -6.92
N THR A 213 -7.23 23.18 -5.72
CA THR A 213 -6.64 23.77 -4.51
C THR A 213 -5.42 22.97 -4.09
N GLY A 214 -4.40 23.65 -3.57
CA GLY A 214 -3.27 22.98 -2.93
C GLY A 214 -3.64 22.38 -1.58
N GLY A 215 -2.64 22.13 -0.75
CA GLY A 215 -2.80 21.47 0.54
C GLY A 215 -3.87 22.10 1.44
N GLN A 216 -4.70 21.25 2.04
CA GLN A 216 -5.76 21.58 3.00
C GLN A 216 -5.54 20.83 4.33
N PRO A 217 -4.57 21.25 5.17
CA PRO A 217 -4.22 20.53 6.39
C PRO A 217 -5.38 20.36 7.39
N GLN A 218 -6.38 21.24 7.37
CA GLN A 218 -7.58 21.11 8.19
C GLN A 218 -8.42 19.87 7.88
N LEU A 219 -8.23 19.27 6.69
CA LEU A 219 -8.91 18.06 6.24
C LEU A 219 -8.09 16.80 6.49
N ALA A 220 -6.94 16.89 7.16
CA ALA A 220 -6.07 15.75 7.39
C ALA A 220 -6.80 14.59 8.07
N GLY A 221 -7.69 14.88 9.03
CA GLY A 221 -8.56 13.88 9.64
C GLY A 221 -7.81 12.77 10.39
N PHE A 222 -6.68 13.08 11.01
CA PHE A 222 -5.98 12.12 11.86
C PHE A 222 -6.81 11.74 13.08
N SER A 223 -6.57 10.55 13.64
CA SER A 223 -7.17 10.16 14.93
C SER A 223 -6.83 11.19 16.02
N LYS A 224 -7.71 11.34 17.02
CA LYS A 224 -7.56 12.37 18.08
C LYS A 224 -6.24 12.23 18.87
N SER A 225 -5.66 11.04 18.91
CA SER A 225 -4.39 10.72 19.59
C SER A 225 -3.16 10.79 18.68
N ALA A 226 -3.32 11.07 17.38
CA ALA A 226 -2.20 11.12 16.45
C ALA A 226 -1.20 12.22 16.80
N VAL A 227 0.09 11.86 16.80
CA VAL A 227 1.21 12.78 17.11
C VAL A 227 1.32 13.95 16.12
N TYR A 228 0.78 13.79 14.90
CA TYR A 228 0.78 14.82 13.87
C TYR A 228 0.01 16.08 14.28
N TRP A 229 -1.01 15.95 15.14
CA TRP A 229 -1.73 17.11 15.68
C TRP A 229 -0.87 18.02 16.57
N GLU A 230 0.33 17.60 16.95
CA GLU A 230 1.26 18.39 17.76
C GLU A 230 2.28 19.14 16.90
N ARG A 231 2.12 19.12 15.58
CA ARG A 231 3.04 19.70 14.60
C ARG A 231 2.33 20.68 13.67
N GLU A 232 3.05 21.70 13.23
CA GLU A 232 2.57 22.58 12.16
C GLU A 232 2.56 21.84 10.82
N PRO A 233 1.54 22.02 9.95
CA PRO A 233 0.48 23.02 10.04
C PRO A 233 -0.79 22.52 10.75
N TRP A 234 -0.80 21.30 11.28
CA TRP A 234 -2.00 20.65 11.82
C TRP A 234 -2.36 21.11 13.24
N LEU A 235 -1.40 21.67 13.97
CA LEU A 235 -1.58 22.11 15.35
C LEU A 235 -2.79 23.03 15.54
N SER A 236 -3.06 23.92 14.57
CA SER A 236 -4.21 24.83 14.58
C SER A 236 -5.57 24.13 14.41
N PHE A 237 -5.59 22.90 13.93
CA PHE A 237 -6.80 22.11 13.65
C PHE A 237 -7.00 20.96 14.64
N ARG A 238 -6.12 20.82 15.64
CA ARG A 238 -6.21 19.78 16.67
C ARG A 238 -7.58 19.78 17.35
N GLY A 239 -8.24 18.63 17.32
CA GLY A 239 -9.53 18.41 17.97
C GLY A 239 -10.76 18.92 17.20
N GLN A 240 -10.57 19.51 16.01
CA GLN A 240 -11.68 19.83 15.11
C GLN A 240 -12.19 18.57 14.41
N SER A 241 -13.47 18.55 14.04
CA SER A 241 -14.05 17.47 13.24
C SER A 241 -13.61 17.59 11.78
N ALA A 242 -13.20 16.48 11.18
CA ALA A 242 -12.90 16.42 9.76
C ALA A 242 -14.17 16.67 8.93
N ALA A 243 -15.33 16.20 9.41
CA ALA A 243 -16.62 16.47 8.79
C ALA A 243 -16.94 17.96 8.72
N ASP A 244 -16.89 18.66 9.87
CA ASP A 244 -17.19 20.09 9.90
C ASP A 244 -16.22 20.90 9.02
N ASN A 245 -14.94 20.52 9.02
CA ASN A 245 -13.93 21.15 8.18
C ASN A 245 -14.18 20.90 6.68
N LEU A 246 -14.61 19.70 6.30
CA LEU A 246 -14.96 19.38 4.91
C LEU A 246 -16.21 20.13 4.47
N GLU A 247 -17.26 20.19 5.31
CA GLU A 247 -18.47 20.97 4.98
C GLU A 247 -18.15 22.46 4.81
N ALA A 248 -17.30 23.02 5.68
CA ALA A 248 -16.84 24.40 5.57
C ALA A 248 -16.04 24.62 4.27
N TYR A 249 -15.18 23.66 3.91
CA TYR A 249 -14.44 23.68 2.65
C TYR A 249 -15.39 23.64 1.44
N VAL A 250 -16.39 22.76 1.43
CA VAL A 250 -17.37 22.64 0.34
C VAL A 250 -18.16 23.93 0.16
N ARG A 251 -18.66 24.53 1.26
CA ARG A 251 -19.39 25.81 1.21
C ARG A 251 -18.54 26.93 0.62
N LYS A 252 -17.25 26.94 0.93
CA LYS A 252 -16.32 27.96 0.45
C LYS A 252 -15.94 27.80 -1.02
N HIS A 253 -15.75 26.57 -1.50
CA HIS A 253 -15.13 26.33 -2.81
C HIS A 253 -16.09 25.83 -3.90
N VAL A 254 -17.20 25.18 -3.55
CA VAL A 254 -18.06 24.46 -4.53
C VAL A 254 -19.29 25.29 -4.98
N HIS A 255 -19.37 26.58 -4.62
CA HIS A 255 -20.50 27.47 -4.97
C HIS A 255 -21.89 26.83 -4.72
N VAL A 256 -22.06 26.21 -3.55
CA VAL A 256 -23.34 25.60 -3.17
C VAL A 256 -24.37 26.71 -2.91
N PRO A 257 -25.59 26.66 -3.49
CA PRO A 257 -26.64 27.63 -3.19
C PRO A 257 -26.90 27.71 -1.69
N MET A 258 -26.89 28.91 -1.12
CA MET A 258 -27.18 29.08 0.30
C MET A 258 -28.65 28.77 0.58
N GLY A 259 -28.91 27.69 1.33
CA GLY A 259 -30.23 27.25 1.79
C GLY A 259 -30.14 26.02 2.70
N ASP A 260 -31.28 25.61 3.29
CA ASP A 260 -31.39 24.46 4.22
C ASP A 260 -31.23 23.09 3.52
N GLU A 261 -30.92 23.07 2.22
CA GLU A 261 -31.02 21.87 1.37
C GLU A 261 -29.85 20.86 1.51
N GLY A 262 -28.99 21.01 2.52
CA GLY A 262 -27.85 20.11 2.79
C GLY A 262 -26.64 20.35 1.88
N VAL A 263 -25.42 20.32 2.45
CA VAL A 263 -24.19 20.72 1.74
C VAL A 263 -23.82 19.82 0.55
N TRP A 264 -24.37 18.60 0.51
CA TRP A 264 -24.09 17.57 -0.49
C TRP A 264 -25.10 17.50 -1.63
N LYS A 265 -26.18 18.29 -1.62
CA LYS A 265 -27.25 18.19 -2.63
C LYS A 265 -26.74 18.30 -4.06
N TRP A 266 -25.76 19.15 -4.31
CA TRP A 266 -25.12 19.30 -5.63
C TRP A 266 -24.49 17.99 -6.12
N ALA A 267 -23.89 17.21 -5.23
CA ALA A 267 -23.23 15.94 -5.49
C ALA A 267 -24.17 14.74 -5.35
N LEU A 268 -25.46 14.96 -5.10
CA LEU A 268 -26.52 13.93 -5.04
C LEU A 268 -27.46 13.99 -6.27
N LYS A 269 -27.25 14.93 -7.19
CA LYS A 269 -28.02 14.94 -8.45
C LYS A 269 -27.75 13.68 -9.27
N THR A 270 -28.81 13.13 -9.83
CA THR A 270 -28.74 12.06 -10.84
C THR A 270 -28.90 12.66 -12.23
N ALA A 271 -28.43 11.97 -13.27
CA ALA A 271 -28.56 12.44 -14.65
C ALA A 271 -30.03 12.66 -15.07
N ASP A 272 -30.98 11.96 -14.43
CA ASP A 272 -32.40 12.07 -14.71
C ASP A 272 -33.05 13.32 -14.09
N ASP A 273 -32.44 13.94 -13.07
CA ASP A 273 -33.01 15.12 -12.40
C ASP A 273 -33.01 16.37 -13.30
N ASP A 274 -32.15 16.43 -14.32
CA ASP A 274 -32.09 17.51 -15.30
C ASP A 274 -33.06 17.30 -16.48
N TYR A 275 -33.75 16.16 -16.57
CA TYR A 275 -34.83 15.88 -17.54
C TYR A 275 -36.22 15.94 -16.88
N ILE A 276 -36.54 17.06 -16.26
CA ILE A 276 -37.92 17.43 -16.02
C ILE A 276 -38.27 18.48 -17.09
N PRO A 277 -38.98 18.12 -18.19
CA PRO A 277 -39.57 19.15 -19.03
C PRO A 277 -40.47 19.97 -18.11
N PHE A 278 -40.30 21.29 -18.14
CA PHE A 278 -41.08 22.27 -17.40
C PHE A 278 -42.57 22.04 -17.67
N ILE A 279 -43.20 21.17 -16.87
CA ILE A 279 -44.66 21.05 -16.80
C ILE A 279 -45.07 22.07 -15.76
N ASP A 280 -45.76 23.07 -16.29
CA ASP A 280 -46.42 24.13 -15.54
C ASP A 280 -47.27 23.55 -14.40
N GLU A 281 -47.29 24.28 -13.30
CA GLU A 281 -47.80 23.90 -11.98
C GLU A 281 -49.13 23.10 -12.02
N GLY A 282 -49.10 21.87 -11.47
CA GLY A 282 -50.28 21.02 -11.42
C GLY A 282 -50.14 19.77 -10.55
N GLU A 283 -50.46 19.94 -9.27
CA GLU A 283 -50.95 18.93 -8.32
C GLU A 283 -49.99 17.95 -7.61
N ALA A 284 -50.01 18.11 -6.29
CA ALA A 284 -49.61 17.14 -5.28
C ALA A 284 -50.54 15.91 -5.30
N GLY A 285 -49.96 14.71 -5.32
CA GLY A 285 -50.74 13.50 -5.03
C GLY A 285 -50.12 12.20 -5.53
N LEU A 286 -49.00 11.75 -4.96
CA LEU A 286 -48.56 10.36 -5.21
C LEU A 286 -47.84 9.68 -4.04
N SER A 287 -47.33 10.41 -3.05
CA SER A 287 -46.64 9.82 -1.89
C SER A 287 -47.60 9.14 -0.89
N THR A 288 -48.83 9.63 -0.74
CA THR A 288 -49.82 9.09 0.20
C THR A 288 -50.55 7.81 -0.28
N ALA A 289 -50.31 7.34 -1.50
CA ALA A 289 -51.04 6.20 -2.07
C ALA A 289 -50.45 4.82 -1.71
N VAL A 290 -49.16 4.75 -1.36
CA VAL A 290 -48.47 3.46 -1.09
C VAL A 290 -48.59 3.06 0.39
N GLU A 291 -48.45 4.01 1.32
CA GLU A 291 -48.62 3.76 2.77
C GLU A 291 -50.07 3.44 3.16
N ASN A 292 -51.04 4.06 2.49
CA ASN A 292 -52.45 3.79 2.78
C ASN A 292 -52.92 2.41 2.29
N ARG A 293 -52.21 1.77 1.36
CA ARG A 293 -52.58 0.44 0.83
C ARG A 293 -52.10 -0.71 1.72
N ALA A 294 -50.99 -0.53 2.42
CA ALA A 294 -50.47 -1.49 3.39
C ALA A 294 -51.31 -1.50 4.69
N MET A 295 -51.79 -0.34 5.16
CA MET A 295 -52.69 -0.28 6.32
C MET A 295 -54.13 -0.74 6.02
N ALA A 296 -54.63 -0.54 4.79
CA ALA A 296 -55.99 -0.95 4.42
C ALA A 296 -56.22 -2.47 4.43
N CYS A 297 -55.18 -3.28 4.19
CA CYS A 297 -55.31 -4.76 4.24
C CYS A 297 -55.51 -5.30 5.67
N CYS A 298 -55.05 -4.59 6.71
CA CYS A 298 -55.21 -5.02 8.10
C CYS A 298 -56.53 -4.55 8.75
N GLU A 299 -57.09 -3.41 8.34
CA GLU A 299 -58.33 -2.87 8.91
C GLU A 299 -59.60 -3.56 8.34
N ILE A 300 -59.58 -3.97 7.06
CA ILE A 300 -60.76 -4.60 6.42
C ILE A 300 -61.04 -6.00 6.98
N ALA A 301 -60.01 -6.72 7.45
CA ALA A 301 -60.15 -8.05 8.06
C ALA A 301 -60.89 -8.03 9.42
N LYS A 302 -61.07 -6.87 10.06
CA LYS A 302 -61.77 -6.77 11.34
C LYS A 302 -63.29 -6.56 11.23
N ARG A 303 -63.84 -6.27 10.04
CA ARG A 303 -65.25 -5.83 9.92
C ARG A 303 -66.13 -6.57 8.90
N SER A 304 -65.68 -7.62 8.20
CA SER A 304 -66.57 -8.32 7.26
C SER A 304 -66.46 -9.85 7.31
N LEU A 305 -67.59 -10.50 7.57
CA LEU A 305 -67.84 -11.94 7.51
C LEU A 305 -68.17 -12.39 6.06
N VAL A 306 -67.28 -12.13 5.09
CA VAL A 306 -67.49 -12.62 3.72
C VAL A 306 -66.19 -13.17 3.11
N ASP A 307 -66.31 -14.44 2.73
CA ASP A 307 -65.48 -15.34 1.90
C ASP A 307 -63.95 -15.28 2.00
N LYS A 308 -63.39 -16.33 2.63
CA LYS A 308 -61.95 -16.58 2.80
C LYS A 308 -61.42 -17.43 1.65
N ARG A 309 -60.98 -16.80 0.56
CA ARG A 309 -59.95 -17.36 -0.34
C ARG A 309 -59.08 -16.19 -0.77
N ASP A 310 -57.77 -16.30 -0.56
CA ASP A 310 -56.70 -15.40 -1.04
C ASP A 310 -56.14 -14.31 -0.11
N CYS A 311 -56.36 -14.36 1.21
CA CYS A 311 -55.57 -13.57 2.17
C CYS A 311 -54.59 -14.47 2.93
N VAL A 312 -53.29 -14.30 2.66
CA VAL A 312 -52.22 -14.87 3.50
C VAL A 312 -52.32 -14.24 4.90
N PRO A 313 -52.41 -15.01 6.00
CA PRO A 313 -52.54 -14.42 7.32
C PRO A 313 -51.27 -13.66 7.67
N CYS A 314 -51.40 -12.40 8.10
CA CYS A 314 -50.36 -11.71 8.86
C CYS A 314 -50.13 -12.51 10.15
N ARG A 315 -49.12 -13.37 10.16
CA ARG A 315 -48.69 -14.09 11.36
C ARG A 315 -48.20 -13.04 12.34
N SER A 316 -48.92 -12.84 13.44
CA SER A 316 -48.42 -12.07 14.57
C SER A 316 -47.10 -12.70 15.00
N ASN A 317 -46.04 -11.89 15.04
CA ASN A 317 -44.74 -12.25 15.59
C ASN A 317 -44.95 -12.83 16.99
N HIS A 318 -45.02 -14.16 17.09
CA HIS A 318 -44.84 -14.85 18.34
C HIS A 318 -43.37 -14.72 18.71
N ASP A 319 -43.12 -14.35 19.96
CA ASP A 319 -41.85 -14.25 20.67
C ASP A 319 -40.78 -15.22 20.13
N ALA A 320 -40.09 -14.85 19.06
CA ALA A 320 -38.80 -15.42 18.75
C ALA A 320 -37.89 -14.85 19.82
N SER A 321 -37.53 -15.70 20.78
CA SER A 321 -36.48 -15.50 21.78
C SER A 321 -35.38 -14.60 21.20
N HIS A 322 -35.46 -13.31 21.51
CA HIS A 322 -34.46 -12.33 21.09
C HIS A 322 -33.25 -12.64 21.95
N MET A 323 -32.25 -13.32 21.39
CA MET A 323 -30.96 -13.43 22.05
C MET A 323 -30.48 -12.02 22.38
N ASP A 324 -29.91 -11.87 23.56
CA ASP A 324 -29.31 -10.61 23.96
C ASP A 324 -28.08 -10.33 23.08
N ASP A 325 -27.83 -9.07 22.73
CA ASP A 325 -26.69 -8.69 21.89
C ASP A 325 -25.36 -9.14 22.53
N SER A 326 -25.32 -9.20 23.87
CA SER A 326 -24.16 -9.73 24.62
C SER A 326 -23.90 -11.21 24.35
N GLU A 327 -24.95 -12.02 24.17
CA GLU A 327 -24.84 -13.45 23.89
C GLU A 327 -24.35 -13.69 22.45
N ILE A 328 -24.83 -12.88 21.50
CA ILE A 328 -24.36 -12.90 20.10
C ILE A 328 -22.88 -12.54 20.03
N LEU A 329 -22.45 -11.49 20.73
CA LEU A 329 -21.06 -11.06 20.77
C LEU A 329 -20.15 -12.08 21.46
N ALA A 330 -20.60 -12.69 22.56
CA ALA A 330 -19.87 -13.75 23.25
C ALA A 330 -19.66 -14.96 22.33
N LEU A 331 -20.72 -15.41 21.66
CA LEU A 331 -20.66 -16.52 20.71
C LEU A 331 -19.72 -16.21 19.54
N ALA A 332 -19.79 -15.01 18.97
CA ALA A 332 -18.89 -14.60 17.91
C ALA A 332 -17.42 -14.60 18.38
N SER A 333 -17.17 -14.08 19.60
CA SER A 333 -15.83 -14.00 20.18
C SER A 333 -15.21 -15.36 20.42
N GLU A 334 -15.94 -16.27 21.05
CA GLU A 334 -15.50 -17.64 21.31
C GLU A 334 -15.15 -18.37 20.00
N ASN A 335 -16.06 -18.38 19.02
CA ASN A 335 -15.82 -19.05 17.74
C ASN A 335 -14.66 -18.42 16.94
N SER A 336 -14.49 -17.10 17.04
CA SER A 336 -13.35 -16.41 16.41
C SER A 336 -12.02 -16.76 17.07
N LYS A 337 -12.00 -16.91 18.40
CA LYS A 337 -10.79 -17.31 19.14
C LYS A 337 -10.40 -18.74 18.80
N ASP A 338 -11.34 -19.67 18.88
CA ASP A 338 -11.10 -21.07 18.54
C ASP A 338 -10.61 -21.23 17.10
N LYS A 339 -11.21 -20.48 16.16
CA LYS A 339 -10.77 -20.51 14.77
C LYS A 339 -9.39 -19.87 14.58
N PHE A 340 -9.07 -18.82 15.31
CA PHE A 340 -7.75 -18.18 15.24
C PHE A 340 -6.65 -19.14 15.69
N ASP A 341 -6.85 -19.82 16.82
CA ASP A 341 -5.88 -20.78 17.35
C ASP A 341 -5.70 -21.97 16.38
N SER A 342 -6.80 -22.45 15.80
CA SER A 342 -6.76 -23.48 14.75
C SER A 342 -5.99 -23.02 13.52
N LEU A 343 -6.21 -21.79 13.05
CA LEU A 343 -5.54 -21.22 11.89
C LEU A 343 -4.05 -20.99 12.16
N LEU A 344 -3.67 -20.51 13.34
CA LEU A 344 -2.27 -20.36 13.72
C LEU A 344 -1.56 -21.72 13.66
N HIS A 345 -2.15 -22.78 14.19
CA HIS A 345 -1.57 -24.12 14.09
C HIS A 345 -1.47 -24.61 12.64
N GLU A 346 -2.56 -24.50 11.86
CA GLU A 346 -2.62 -24.96 10.47
C GLU A 346 -1.63 -24.25 9.55
N PHE A 347 -1.38 -22.97 9.78
CA PHE A 347 -0.49 -22.14 8.97
C PHE A 347 0.95 -22.08 9.51
N GLY A 348 1.30 -22.90 10.51
CA GLY A 348 2.67 -23.03 11.02
C GLY A 348 3.09 -21.98 12.06
N TYR A 349 2.14 -21.26 12.64
CA TYR A 349 2.32 -20.26 13.70
C TYR A 349 1.99 -20.78 15.10
N GLU A 350 2.09 -22.10 15.36
CA GLU A 350 1.73 -22.70 16.67
C GLU A 350 2.53 -22.10 17.84
N ALA A 351 3.78 -21.70 17.58
CA ALA A 351 4.65 -21.11 18.57
C ALA A 351 4.05 -19.80 19.09
N VAL A 352 3.41 -19.01 18.22
CA VAL A 352 2.73 -17.77 18.60
C VAL A 352 1.52 -18.07 19.49
N ALA A 353 0.70 -19.05 19.11
CA ALA A 353 -0.46 -19.46 19.89
C ALA A 353 -0.07 -19.95 21.31
N THR A 354 1.02 -20.72 21.40
CA THR A 354 1.50 -21.28 22.67
C THR A 354 2.08 -20.22 23.61
N HIS A 355 2.80 -19.24 23.07
CA HIS A 355 3.49 -18.23 23.88
C HIS A 355 2.65 -16.98 24.15
N GLN A 356 1.57 -16.75 23.40
CA GLN A 356 0.69 -15.59 23.58
C GLN A 356 -0.81 -15.99 23.60
N PRO A 357 -1.29 -16.65 24.67
CA PRO A 357 -2.70 -17.08 24.78
C PRO A 357 -3.71 -15.92 24.83
N GLN A 358 -3.23 -14.69 24.99
CA GLN A 358 -4.03 -13.46 24.97
C GLN A 358 -3.94 -12.71 23.64
N LEU A 359 -3.22 -13.23 22.64
CA LEU A 359 -3.00 -12.52 21.38
C LEU A 359 -4.34 -12.15 20.73
N HIS A 360 -5.27 -13.10 20.64
CA HIS A 360 -6.60 -12.85 20.08
C HIS A 360 -7.32 -11.68 20.80
N ASP A 361 -7.36 -11.71 22.13
CA ASP A 361 -8.04 -10.68 22.95
C ASP A 361 -7.37 -9.31 22.79
N GLN A 362 -6.04 -9.27 22.69
CA GLN A 362 -5.26 -8.04 22.44
C GLN A 362 -5.55 -7.48 21.06
N LEU A 363 -5.55 -8.33 20.03
CA LEU A 363 -5.86 -7.94 18.65
C LEU A 363 -7.30 -7.42 18.54
N ALA A 364 -8.26 -8.08 19.17
CA ALA A 364 -9.66 -7.66 19.20
C ALA A 364 -9.84 -6.29 19.87
N THR A 365 -9.25 -6.11 21.06
CA THR A 365 -9.32 -4.84 21.80
C THR A 365 -8.73 -3.68 20.99
N ARG A 366 -7.63 -3.92 20.27
CA ARG A 366 -7.00 -2.89 19.43
C ARG A 366 -7.80 -2.58 18.17
N LEU A 367 -8.40 -3.60 17.56
CA LEU A 367 -9.28 -3.40 16.41
C LEU A 367 -10.46 -2.49 16.75
N GLU A 368 -11.05 -2.67 17.94
CA GLU A 368 -12.10 -1.79 18.46
C GLU A 368 -11.61 -0.36 18.72
N GLN A 369 -10.39 -0.19 19.24
CA GLN A 369 -9.80 1.14 19.46
C GLN A 369 -9.54 1.93 18.18
N VAL A 370 -9.32 1.26 17.06
CA VAL A 370 -9.07 1.90 15.75
C VAL A 370 -10.37 2.36 15.08
N GLY A 371 -11.53 2.16 15.73
CA GLY A 371 -12.80 2.73 15.27
C GLY A 371 -13.42 1.98 14.10
N GLN A 372 -13.08 0.69 13.92
CA GLN A 372 -13.83 -0.16 12.99
C GLN A 372 -15.27 -0.32 13.45
N SER A 373 -16.19 -0.49 12.50
CA SER A 373 -17.60 -0.82 12.75
C SER A 373 -17.72 -1.87 13.84
N SER A 374 -18.62 -1.66 14.79
CA SER A 374 -18.79 -2.57 15.91
C SER A 374 -19.06 -3.98 15.38
N ARG A 375 -18.54 -4.98 16.08
CA ARG A 375 -18.73 -6.38 15.70
C ARG A 375 -20.21 -6.74 15.54
N LEU A 376 -21.06 -6.13 16.37
CA LEU A 376 -22.50 -6.26 16.31
C LEU A 376 -23.09 -5.72 15.00
N GLU A 377 -22.67 -4.54 14.55
CA GLU A 377 -23.13 -3.96 13.27
C GLU A 377 -22.76 -4.85 12.09
N ARG A 378 -21.56 -5.46 12.08
CA ARG A 378 -21.17 -6.41 11.02
C ARG A 378 -22.06 -7.66 11.02
N ILE A 379 -22.32 -8.23 12.20
CA ILE A 379 -23.21 -9.38 12.36
C ILE A 379 -24.62 -9.03 11.88
N GLN A 380 -25.15 -7.85 12.26
CA GLN A 380 -26.46 -7.38 11.83
C GLN A 380 -26.51 -7.15 10.31
N TYR A 381 -25.47 -6.54 9.73
CA TYR A 381 -25.35 -6.35 8.29
C TYR A 381 -25.33 -7.69 7.53
N PHE A 382 -24.54 -8.66 8.00
CA PHE A 382 -24.51 -9.99 7.39
C PHE A 382 -25.84 -10.74 7.55
N SER A 383 -26.49 -10.62 8.69
CA SER A 383 -27.82 -11.17 8.94
C SER A 383 -28.85 -10.56 7.97
N ALA A 384 -28.84 -9.24 7.80
CA ALA A 384 -29.74 -8.54 6.88
C ALA A 384 -29.47 -8.90 5.40
N LYS A 385 -28.19 -8.93 4.99
CA LYS A 385 -27.79 -9.19 3.59
C LYS A 385 -28.01 -10.64 3.19
N TYR A 386 -27.66 -11.60 4.05
CA TYR A 386 -27.62 -13.02 3.68
C TYR A 386 -28.71 -13.87 4.35
N GLY A 387 -29.25 -13.45 5.49
CA GLY A 387 -30.19 -14.25 6.29
C GLY A 387 -31.50 -14.60 5.56
N GLY A 388 -32.02 -13.70 4.73
CA GLY A 388 -33.23 -13.95 3.95
C GLY A 388 -33.07 -15.00 2.84
N GLN A 389 -31.84 -15.20 2.32
CA GLN A 389 -31.56 -16.15 1.24
C GLN A 389 -31.14 -17.53 1.77
N VAL A 390 -30.42 -17.58 2.90
CA VAL A 390 -29.95 -18.82 3.55
C VAL A 390 -31.12 -19.76 3.90
N VAL A 391 -32.26 -19.20 4.34
CA VAL A 391 -33.46 -19.97 4.72
C VAL A 391 -34.14 -20.67 3.52
N LYS A 392 -33.94 -20.18 2.28
CA LYS A 392 -34.68 -20.68 1.10
C LYS A 392 -33.90 -21.67 0.23
N ALA A 393 -32.56 -21.58 0.19
CA ALA A 393 -31.75 -22.28 -0.82
C ALA A 393 -30.86 -23.42 -0.29
N GLY A 394 -30.91 -23.74 1.00
CA GLY A 394 -30.03 -24.77 1.57
C GLY A 394 -28.58 -24.30 1.72
N GLY A 395 -28.38 -23.10 2.28
CA GLY A 395 -27.17 -22.66 3.00
C GLY A 395 -25.85 -22.51 2.23
N LEU A 396 -25.28 -23.59 1.70
CA LEU A 396 -23.86 -23.67 1.33
C LEU A 396 -23.35 -22.58 0.37
N LEU A 397 -24.08 -22.34 -0.73
CA LEU A 397 -23.64 -21.40 -1.78
C LEU A 397 -23.55 -19.95 -1.27
N VAL A 398 -24.47 -19.56 -0.39
CA VAL A 398 -24.55 -18.18 0.12
C VAL A 398 -23.40 -17.86 1.08
N TYR A 399 -22.97 -18.83 1.89
CA TYR A 399 -21.84 -18.65 2.81
C TYR A 399 -20.50 -18.57 2.07
N GLY A 400 -20.29 -19.40 1.04
CA GLY A 400 -19.10 -19.31 0.20
C GLY A 400 -18.99 -17.95 -0.49
N THR A 401 -20.11 -17.42 -1.03
CA THR A 401 -20.12 -16.06 -1.59
C THR A 401 -19.94 -14.98 -0.53
N ALA A 402 -20.45 -15.16 0.69
CA ALA A 402 -20.28 -14.18 1.77
C ALA A 402 -18.83 -14.09 2.25
N VAL A 403 -18.12 -15.22 2.32
CA VAL A 403 -16.68 -15.26 2.63
C VAL A 403 -15.91 -14.59 1.48
N ALA A 404 -16.12 -15.01 0.24
CA ALA A 404 -15.46 -14.41 -0.92
C ALA A 404 -15.76 -12.91 -1.06
N ASP A 405 -17.01 -12.48 -0.86
CA ASP A 405 -17.41 -11.07 -0.89
C ASP A 405 -16.71 -10.28 0.21
N SER A 406 -16.59 -10.82 1.43
CA SER A 406 -15.95 -10.12 2.54
C SER A 406 -14.44 -9.95 2.32
N PHE A 407 -13.75 -10.96 1.75
CA PHE A 407 -12.36 -10.83 1.34
C PHE A 407 -12.15 -9.89 0.14
N THR A 408 -13.18 -9.65 -0.67
CA THR A 408 -13.12 -8.77 -1.86
C THR A 408 -13.64 -7.36 -1.64
N HIS A 409 -14.51 -7.13 -0.67
CA HIS A 409 -15.17 -5.84 -0.39
C HIS A 409 -14.70 -5.16 0.89
N GLU A 410 -14.04 -5.85 1.82
CA GLU A 410 -13.41 -5.16 2.95
C GLU A 410 -12.09 -4.53 2.50
N ALA A 411 -12.04 -3.21 2.51
CA ALA A 411 -10.82 -2.45 2.29
C ALA A 411 -9.73 -2.88 3.29
N SER A 412 -8.54 -3.04 2.71
CA SER A 412 -7.21 -2.96 3.29
C SER A 412 -6.82 -4.02 4.35
N VAL A 413 -6.31 -5.16 3.85
CA VAL A 413 -5.42 -6.07 4.60
C VAL A 413 -4.16 -5.32 5.08
N LEU A 414 -3.78 -4.21 4.44
CA LEU A 414 -2.67 -3.34 4.83
C LEU A 414 -2.97 -2.48 6.07
N ASP A 415 -4.21 -2.05 6.23
CA ASP A 415 -4.71 -1.23 7.36
C ASP A 415 -4.74 -2.04 8.64
N ARG A 416 -5.19 -3.29 8.50
CA ARG A 416 -5.08 -4.29 9.56
C ARG A 416 -3.63 -4.64 9.81
N ALA A 417 -2.79 -4.69 8.78
CA ALA A 417 -1.37 -4.98 8.93
C ALA A 417 -0.53 -3.84 9.52
N ALA A 418 -0.89 -2.57 9.36
CA ALA A 418 -0.21 -1.44 9.99
C ALA A 418 -0.57 -1.37 11.48
N VAL A 419 -1.84 -1.60 11.81
CA VAL A 419 -2.30 -1.80 13.19
C VAL A 419 -1.63 -3.04 13.79
N MET A 420 -1.57 -4.16 13.07
CA MET A 420 -0.85 -5.37 13.49
C MET A 420 0.64 -5.10 13.60
N ALA A 421 1.31 -4.45 12.67
CA ALA A 421 2.73 -4.10 12.77
C ALA A 421 3.03 -3.19 13.97
N SER A 422 2.07 -2.37 14.41
CA SER A 422 2.15 -1.60 15.66
C SER A 422 1.90 -2.45 16.93
N ILE A 423 1.23 -3.60 16.81
CA ILE A 423 1.03 -4.61 17.87
C ILE A 423 2.19 -5.63 17.90
N LEU A 424 2.81 -5.87 16.74
CA LEU A 424 3.73 -6.97 16.44
C LEU A 424 5.23 -6.62 16.35
N PRO A 425 5.79 -5.54 16.95
CA PRO A 425 7.23 -5.51 17.22
C PRO A 425 7.66 -6.64 18.16
N VAL A 426 6.71 -7.27 18.85
CA VAL A 426 6.95 -8.31 19.86
C VAL A 426 7.06 -9.71 19.25
N ILE A 427 6.47 -9.98 18.08
CA ILE A 427 6.44 -11.35 17.53
C ILE A 427 7.77 -11.77 16.90
N GLY A 428 8.49 -10.86 16.23
CA GLY A 428 9.83 -11.17 15.69
C GLY A 428 10.77 -11.68 16.77
N CYS A 429 10.79 -11.00 17.93
CA CYS A 429 11.55 -11.45 19.09
C CYS A 429 10.88 -12.58 19.88
N ALA A 430 9.55 -12.66 19.98
CA ALA A 430 8.89 -13.76 20.70
C ALA A 430 9.04 -15.11 19.98
N ILE A 431 9.00 -15.13 18.64
CA ILE A 431 9.25 -16.35 17.85
C ILE A 431 10.71 -16.80 18.00
N ARG A 432 11.68 -15.88 17.93
CA ARG A 432 13.11 -16.22 18.12
C ARG A 432 13.42 -16.62 19.55
N VAL A 433 12.88 -15.92 20.54
CA VAL A 433 13.03 -16.27 21.96
C VAL A 433 12.35 -17.62 22.26
N ALA A 434 11.23 -17.93 21.61
CA ALA A 434 10.58 -19.25 21.72
C ALA A 434 11.42 -20.36 21.07
N ASP A 435 11.99 -20.12 19.89
CA ASP A 435 12.88 -21.07 19.20
C ASP A 435 14.18 -21.30 20.01
N ASP A 436 14.81 -20.23 20.49
CA ASP A 436 16.00 -20.29 21.35
C ASP A 436 15.70 -20.91 22.72
N ALA A 437 14.50 -20.68 23.28
CA ALA A 437 14.04 -21.33 24.51
C ALA A 437 13.80 -22.83 24.31
N SER A 438 13.29 -23.25 23.15
CA SER A 438 13.15 -24.67 22.80
C SER A 438 14.50 -25.37 22.64
N LYS A 439 15.54 -24.61 22.26
CA LYS A 439 16.94 -25.06 22.12
C LYS A 439 17.78 -24.90 23.40
N GLY A 440 17.25 -24.22 24.43
CA GLY A 440 17.90 -24.03 25.73
C GLY A 440 18.95 -22.91 25.80
N GLU A 441 18.98 -21.98 24.84
CA GLU A 441 20.00 -20.94 24.70
C GLU A 441 19.44 -19.51 24.83
N VAL A 442 18.79 -19.17 25.95
CA VAL A 442 18.24 -17.83 26.13
C VAL A 442 19.27 -16.88 26.76
N ASP A 443 19.90 -16.02 25.94
CA ASP A 443 20.70 -14.88 26.40
C ASP A 443 19.84 -13.60 26.50
N ALA A 444 19.68 -13.09 27.72
CA ALA A 444 18.87 -11.91 28.00
C ALA A 444 19.38 -10.63 27.30
N ALA A 445 20.69 -10.52 27.02
CA ALA A 445 21.23 -9.39 26.28
C ALA A 445 20.80 -9.44 24.80
N ARG A 446 20.84 -10.63 24.20
CA ARG A 446 20.44 -10.88 22.80
C ARG A 446 18.95 -10.65 22.59
N ALA A 447 18.11 -11.06 23.55
CA ALA A 447 16.69 -10.78 23.55
C ALA A 447 16.39 -9.26 23.58
N SER A 448 17.14 -8.47 24.36
CA SER A 448 16.94 -7.02 24.42
C SER A 448 17.42 -6.27 23.17
N PHE A 449 18.47 -6.74 22.49
CA PHE A 449 18.91 -6.17 21.21
C PHE A 449 17.93 -6.47 20.07
N CYS A 450 17.32 -7.66 20.08
CA CYS A 450 16.27 -8.02 19.12
C CYS A 450 15.13 -6.98 19.09
N PHE A 451 14.66 -6.50 20.25
CA PHE A 451 13.58 -5.51 20.28
C PHE A 451 13.98 -4.12 19.77
N ILE A 452 15.26 -3.76 19.89
CA ILE A 452 15.79 -2.46 19.40
C ILE A 452 15.97 -2.52 17.88
N GLU A 453 16.46 -3.65 17.37
CA GLU A 453 16.61 -3.91 15.94
C GLU A 453 15.25 -3.99 15.23
N ASP A 454 14.26 -4.69 15.79
CA ASP A 454 12.92 -4.77 15.21
C ASP A 454 12.24 -3.39 15.17
N VAL A 455 12.45 -2.50 16.16
CA VAL A 455 11.92 -1.13 16.14
C VAL A 455 12.62 -0.26 15.10
N LEU A 456 13.95 -0.35 14.98
CA LEU A 456 14.71 0.39 13.97
C LEU A 456 14.32 -0.05 12.56
N VAL A 457 14.09 -1.34 12.34
CA VAL A 457 13.71 -1.80 11.02
C VAL A 457 12.24 -1.54 10.73
N LEU A 458 11.30 -1.76 11.66
CA LEU A 458 9.88 -1.40 11.47
C LEU A 458 9.69 0.10 11.21
N ALA A 459 10.54 0.96 11.79
CA ALA A 459 10.54 2.40 11.53
C ALA A 459 11.24 2.81 10.21
N GLY A 460 11.74 1.86 9.41
CA GLY A 460 12.44 2.16 8.15
C GLY A 460 13.85 2.73 8.35
N LEU A 461 14.44 2.60 9.53
CA LEU A 461 15.70 3.24 9.93
C LEU A 461 16.96 2.40 9.66
N TRP A 462 16.86 1.29 8.90
CA TRP A 462 18.04 0.58 8.37
C TRP A 462 18.93 1.51 7.51
N GLU A 463 18.38 2.63 7.03
CA GLU A 463 19.11 3.71 6.36
C GLU A 463 20.32 4.21 7.16
N PHE A 464 20.25 4.22 8.49
CA PHE A 464 21.38 4.67 9.33
C PHE A 464 22.53 3.66 9.39
N GLY A 465 22.22 2.36 9.33
CA GLY A 465 23.24 1.30 9.30
C GLY A 465 24.07 1.35 8.03
N LEU A 466 23.41 1.52 6.88
CA LEU A 466 24.08 1.63 5.58
C LEU A 466 24.85 2.96 5.44
N ALA A 467 24.30 4.08 5.92
CA ALA A 467 24.98 5.37 5.91
C ALA A 467 26.28 5.37 6.75
N TRP A 468 26.29 4.67 7.89
CA TRP A 468 27.49 4.56 8.73
C TRP A 468 28.59 3.72 8.07
N GLN A 469 28.24 2.60 7.42
CA GLN A 469 29.20 1.77 6.70
C GLN A 469 29.73 2.45 5.42
N ALA A 470 28.96 3.35 4.81
CA ALA A 470 29.40 4.16 3.67
C ALA A 470 30.64 5.02 4.01
N LEU A 471 30.69 5.61 5.21
CA LEU A 471 31.77 6.48 5.66
C LEU A 471 33.10 5.75 5.86
N LEU A 472 33.10 4.44 6.13
CA LEU A 472 34.33 3.68 6.39
C LEU A 472 35.02 3.21 5.10
N GLY A 473 34.25 2.79 4.08
CA GLY A 473 34.83 2.20 2.86
C GLY A 473 35.60 3.18 1.95
N VAL A 474 35.29 4.47 1.99
CA VAL A 474 36.01 5.47 1.16
C VAL A 474 37.46 5.63 1.63
N ALA A 475 37.72 5.52 2.94
CA ALA A 475 39.07 5.63 3.49
C ALA A 475 39.97 4.47 3.02
N GLU A 476 39.46 3.24 3.06
CA GLU A 476 40.19 2.04 2.61
C GLU A 476 40.53 2.10 1.11
N THR A 477 39.61 2.64 0.30
CA THR A 477 39.83 2.80 -1.15
C THR A 477 40.97 3.79 -1.46
N LEU A 478 41.15 4.82 -0.62
CA LEU A 478 42.15 5.88 -0.83
C LEU A 478 43.51 5.60 -0.17
N GLN A 479 43.59 4.70 0.82
CA GLN A 479 44.83 4.38 1.53
C GLN A 479 45.92 3.70 0.67
N GLY A 480 45.58 3.19 -0.53
CA GLY A 480 46.52 2.50 -1.42
C GLY A 480 47.28 3.38 -2.43
N ILE A 481 47.31 4.71 -2.26
CA ILE A 481 47.86 5.63 -3.26
C ILE A 481 49.22 6.16 -2.81
N GLU A 482 50.29 5.46 -3.19
CA GLU A 482 51.68 5.86 -2.94
C GLU A 482 52.23 6.89 -3.95
N GLU A 483 51.46 7.30 -4.97
CA GLU A 483 51.89 8.32 -5.94
C GLU A 483 50.82 9.40 -6.09
N GLN A 484 51.03 10.55 -5.45
CA GLN A 484 50.14 11.72 -5.50
C GLN A 484 49.88 12.20 -6.94
N ASP A 485 50.83 12.01 -7.86
CA ASP A 485 50.68 12.39 -9.28
C ASP A 485 49.54 11.64 -9.97
N LYS A 486 49.23 10.40 -9.56
CA LYS A 486 48.12 9.62 -10.11
C LYS A 486 46.74 10.16 -9.70
N LEU A 487 46.66 11.03 -8.68
CA LEU A 487 45.39 11.64 -8.25
C LEU A 487 44.92 12.75 -9.20
N TYR A 488 45.77 13.20 -10.12
CA TYR A 488 45.40 14.18 -11.15
C TYR A 488 44.90 13.53 -12.44
N ASP A 489 45.02 12.20 -12.56
CA ASP A 489 44.56 11.47 -13.74
C ASP A 489 43.03 11.26 -13.67
N PRO A 490 42.24 11.82 -14.61
CA PRO A 490 40.79 11.65 -14.64
C PRO A 490 40.33 10.20 -14.76
N ASP A 491 41.13 9.35 -15.40
CA ASP A 491 40.82 7.93 -15.55
C ASP A 491 41.00 7.19 -14.23
N VAL A 492 42.03 7.55 -13.46
CA VAL A 492 42.23 7.01 -12.10
C VAL A 492 41.11 7.45 -11.17
N PHE A 493 40.70 8.72 -11.21
CA PHE A 493 39.55 9.22 -10.45
C PHE A 493 38.28 8.41 -10.76
N ARG A 494 37.93 8.29 -12.04
CA ARG A 494 36.73 7.56 -12.49
C ARG A 494 36.77 6.09 -12.10
N ALA A 495 37.90 5.42 -12.32
CA ALA A 495 38.07 4.03 -11.97
C ALA A 495 37.91 3.80 -10.47
N LYS A 496 38.50 4.66 -9.62
CA LYS A 496 38.41 4.53 -8.16
C LYS A 496 37.01 4.84 -7.62
N ARG A 497 36.36 5.88 -8.15
CA ARG A 497 34.98 6.22 -7.83
C ARG A 497 34.04 5.06 -8.15
N LEU A 498 34.14 4.50 -9.35
CA LEU A 498 33.30 3.39 -9.77
C LEU A 498 33.61 2.11 -9.00
N GLN A 499 34.90 1.81 -8.76
CA GLN A 499 35.32 0.64 -7.99
C GLN A 499 34.80 0.68 -6.55
N GLY A 500 34.94 1.84 -5.88
CA GLY A 500 34.44 2.00 -4.51
C GLY A 500 32.92 1.93 -4.45
N TRP A 501 32.22 2.52 -5.43
CA TRP A 501 30.77 2.42 -5.52
C TRP A 501 30.30 0.98 -5.76
N GLU A 502 30.92 0.26 -6.68
CA GLU A 502 30.61 -1.14 -6.95
C GLU A 502 30.87 -2.03 -5.71
N SER A 503 31.91 -1.72 -4.93
CA SER A 503 32.15 -2.37 -3.64
C SER A 503 30.99 -2.16 -2.67
N LYS A 504 30.47 -0.93 -2.57
CA LYS A 504 29.32 -0.61 -1.72
C LYS A 504 28.03 -1.32 -2.15
N ILE A 505 27.82 -1.47 -3.45
CA ILE A 505 26.70 -2.25 -3.96
C ILE A 505 26.84 -3.74 -3.61
N ARG A 506 28.04 -4.31 -3.71
CA ARG A 506 28.28 -5.70 -3.25
C ARG A 506 28.04 -5.89 -1.76
N GLU A 507 28.44 -4.92 -0.93
CA GLU A 507 28.14 -4.92 0.51
C GLU A 507 26.63 -4.87 0.76
N MET A 508 25.90 -4.02 0.03
CA MET A 508 24.44 -3.93 0.12
C MET A 508 23.74 -5.21 -0.34
N GLU A 509 24.16 -5.83 -1.45
CA GLU A 509 23.65 -7.13 -1.90
C GLU A 509 23.87 -8.20 -0.83
N ALA A 510 25.09 -8.26 -0.26
CA ALA A 510 25.41 -9.21 0.81
C ALA A 510 24.58 -8.97 2.08
N PHE A 511 24.27 -7.71 2.40
CA PHE A 511 23.37 -7.36 3.49
C PHE A 511 21.93 -7.79 3.20
N ILE A 512 21.40 -7.49 2.02
CA ILE A 512 20.05 -7.91 1.60
C ILE A 512 19.94 -9.44 1.68
N GLU A 513 20.95 -10.17 1.22
CA GLU A 513 20.95 -11.63 1.23
C GLU A 513 21.23 -12.26 2.60
N SER A 514 21.62 -11.45 3.60
CA SER A 514 21.98 -11.94 4.93
C SER A 514 20.79 -12.54 5.68
N ASP A 515 21.09 -13.45 6.61
CA ASP A 515 20.07 -14.06 7.47
C ASP A 515 19.43 -13.05 8.44
N GLU A 516 20.14 -11.96 8.75
CA GLU A 516 19.61 -10.85 9.55
C GLU A 516 18.51 -10.12 8.79
N PHE A 517 18.78 -9.73 7.54
CA PHE A 517 17.78 -9.11 6.67
C PHE A 517 16.63 -10.06 6.41
N MET A 518 16.92 -11.33 6.08
CA MET A 518 15.92 -12.38 5.89
C MET A 518 15.02 -12.50 7.11
N SER A 519 15.58 -12.60 8.33
CA SER A 519 14.76 -12.76 9.53
C SER A 519 13.81 -11.59 9.75
N ASN A 520 14.23 -10.37 9.44
CA ASN A 520 13.39 -9.20 9.56
C ASN A 520 12.29 -9.17 8.48
N VAL A 521 12.62 -9.55 7.24
CA VAL A 521 11.60 -9.71 6.19
C VAL A 521 10.60 -10.79 6.56
N THR A 522 11.05 -11.92 7.11
CA THR A 522 10.20 -12.99 7.67
C THR A 522 9.32 -12.46 8.79
N SER A 523 9.86 -11.75 9.79
CA SER A 523 9.06 -11.17 10.89
C SER A 523 7.93 -10.28 10.38
N ARG A 524 8.21 -9.43 9.38
CA ARG A 524 7.18 -8.57 8.76
C ARG A 524 6.15 -9.38 8.00
N TYR A 525 6.59 -10.35 7.20
CA TYR A 525 5.69 -11.23 6.47
C TYR A 525 4.79 -12.05 7.41
N ASP A 526 5.33 -12.60 8.48
CA ASP A 526 4.60 -13.34 9.51
C ASP A 526 3.58 -12.47 10.22
N ALA A 527 3.93 -11.21 10.51
CA ALA A 527 2.99 -10.25 11.05
C ALA A 527 1.79 -10.01 10.11
N HIS A 528 2.04 -9.91 8.79
CA HIS A 528 0.97 -9.85 7.79
C HIS A 528 0.11 -11.12 7.76
N GLN A 529 0.73 -12.31 7.85
CA GLN A 529 -0.01 -13.57 7.87
C GLN A 529 -0.86 -13.70 9.12
N ILE A 530 -0.32 -13.45 10.31
CA ILE A 530 -1.08 -13.52 11.58
C ILE A 530 -2.26 -12.55 11.56
N GLY A 531 -2.06 -11.33 11.03
CA GLY A 531 -3.14 -10.36 10.85
C GLY A 531 -4.25 -10.86 9.92
N LEU A 532 -3.88 -11.51 8.81
CA LEU A 532 -4.80 -12.15 7.87
C LEU A 532 -5.58 -13.30 8.54
N LEU A 533 -4.91 -14.17 9.30
CA LEU A 533 -5.54 -15.28 10.01
C LEU A 533 -6.51 -14.78 11.09
N PHE A 534 -6.16 -13.71 11.79
CA PHE A 534 -7.06 -13.07 12.77
C PHE A 534 -8.30 -12.49 12.09
N GLN A 535 -8.15 -11.81 10.95
CA GLN A 535 -9.31 -11.31 10.20
C GLN A 535 -10.22 -12.46 9.74
N ALA A 536 -9.63 -13.52 9.20
CA ALA A 536 -10.37 -14.71 8.79
C ALA A 536 -11.14 -15.32 9.97
N SER A 537 -10.52 -15.39 11.14
CA SER A 537 -11.14 -15.93 12.35
C SER A 537 -12.30 -15.05 12.85
N GLN A 538 -12.16 -13.71 12.82
CA GLN A 538 -13.23 -12.78 13.15
C GLN A 538 -14.45 -13.00 12.25
N MET A 539 -14.22 -13.16 10.94
CA MET A 539 -15.29 -13.42 9.98
C MET A 539 -16.00 -14.75 10.26
N VAL A 540 -15.26 -15.82 10.59
CA VAL A 540 -15.86 -17.10 10.97
C VAL A 540 -16.71 -16.94 12.23
N GLY A 541 -16.21 -16.25 13.25
CA GLY A 541 -16.99 -15.97 14.47
C GLY A 541 -18.27 -15.20 14.17
N ASP A 542 -18.18 -14.16 13.33
CA ASP A 542 -19.33 -13.33 12.94
C ASP A 542 -20.37 -14.16 12.16
N LEU A 543 -19.94 -15.00 11.21
CA LEU A 543 -20.83 -15.89 10.45
C LEU A 543 -21.46 -16.98 11.32
N HIS A 544 -20.74 -17.51 12.31
CA HIS A 544 -21.29 -18.46 13.29
C HIS A 544 -22.40 -17.80 14.12
N ALA A 545 -22.18 -16.57 14.58
CA ALA A 545 -23.19 -15.81 15.31
C ALA A 545 -24.43 -15.50 14.45
N VAL A 546 -24.23 -15.08 13.20
CA VAL A 546 -25.32 -14.86 12.23
C VAL A 546 -26.12 -16.14 12.02
N HIS A 547 -25.44 -17.27 11.82
CA HIS A 547 -26.09 -18.56 11.64
C HIS A 547 -26.95 -18.92 12.85
N HIS A 548 -26.43 -18.74 14.07
CA HIS A 548 -27.16 -19.00 15.30
C HIS A 548 -28.40 -18.12 15.44
N VAL A 549 -28.31 -16.82 15.12
CA VAL A 549 -29.44 -15.87 15.15
C VAL A 549 -30.54 -16.27 14.15
N ILE A 550 -30.17 -16.81 12.97
CA ILE A 550 -31.12 -17.21 11.93
C ILE A 550 -31.74 -18.60 12.20
N GLN A 551 -31.06 -19.46 12.95
CA GLN A 551 -31.56 -20.77 13.35
C GLN A 551 -32.65 -20.65 14.43
N THR A 552 -33.85 -20.22 14.04
CA THR A 552 -35.02 -20.35 14.93
C THR A 552 -35.36 -21.83 15.15
N PRO A 553 -35.92 -22.23 16.31
CA PRO A 553 -36.30 -23.63 16.62
C PRO A 553 -37.26 -24.29 15.63
N HIS A 554 -37.82 -23.53 14.68
CA HIS A 554 -38.74 -24.01 13.64
C HIS A 554 -38.12 -24.06 12.24
N SER A 555 -36.86 -23.63 12.08
CA SER A 555 -36.18 -23.59 10.78
C SER A 555 -35.81 -25.00 10.26
N TYR A 556 -35.67 -25.99 11.13
CA TYR A 556 -35.37 -27.38 10.75
C TYR A 556 -36.44 -28.37 11.25
N PRO A 557 -36.88 -29.32 10.40
CA PRO A 557 -37.85 -30.35 10.80
C PRO A 557 -37.36 -31.30 11.90
N SER A 558 -36.05 -31.38 12.13
CA SER A 558 -35.44 -32.23 13.16
C SER A 558 -34.07 -31.71 13.62
N GLU A 559 -33.70 -32.02 14.86
CA GLU A 559 -32.38 -31.73 15.44
C GLU A 559 -31.23 -32.30 14.59
N LYS A 560 -31.41 -33.51 14.03
CA LYS A 560 -30.41 -34.13 13.14
C LYS A 560 -30.16 -33.30 11.88
N GLN A 561 -31.19 -32.67 11.32
CA GLN A 561 -31.03 -31.81 10.14
C GLN A 561 -30.37 -30.48 10.47
N ALA A 562 -30.63 -29.91 11.66
CA ALA A 562 -29.92 -28.72 12.14
C ALA A 562 -28.42 -29.00 12.32
N VAL A 563 -28.06 -30.13 12.96
CA VAL A 563 -26.66 -30.57 13.12
C VAL A 563 -25.99 -30.82 11.77
N GLN A 564 -26.69 -31.47 10.83
CA GLN A 564 -26.15 -31.72 9.49
C GLN A 564 -25.96 -30.43 8.68
N ALA A 565 -26.90 -29.49 8.75
CA ALA A 565 -26.78 -28.18 8.10
C ALA A 565 -25.62 -27.37 8.68
N HIS A 566 -25.46 -27.37 10.01
CA HIS A 566 -24.35 -26.70 10.68
C HIS A 566 -23.00 -27.27 10.24
N HIS A 567 -22.87 -28.60 10.20
CA HIS A 567 -21.65 -29.27 9.72
C HIS A 567 -21.35 -28.92 8.25
N MET A 568 -22.36 -28.93 7.38
CA MET A 568 -22.19 -28.57 5.97
C MET A 568 -21.75 -27.12 5.76
N VAL A 569 -22.33 -26.18 6.51
CA VAL A 569 -21.94 -24.77 6.47
C VAL A 569 -20.51 -24.59 6.93
N ARG A 570 -20.13 -25.24 8.03
CA ARG A 570 -18.76 -25.21 8.55
C ARG A 570 -17.74 -25.72 7.52
N VAL A 571 -17.97 -26.89 6.92
CA VAL A 571 -17.08 -27.46 5.90
C VAL A 571 -16.96 -26.55 4.66
N ALA A 572 -18.07 -25.96 4.22
CA ALA A 572 -18.07 -25.06 3.07
C ALA A 572 -17.30 -23.75 3.35
N MET A 573 -17.51 -23.19 4.54
CA MET A 573 -16.82 -21.99 5.00
C MET A 573 -15.33 -22.23 5.15
N ASP A 574 -14.93 -23.33 5.80
CA ASP A 574 -13.53 -23.68 6.02
C ASP A 574 -12.78 -23.76 4.70
N HIS A 575 -13.34 -24.46 3.70
CA HIS A 575 -12.70 -24.62 2.39
C HIS A 575 -12.54 -23.29 1.62
N GLU A 576 -13.60 -22.47 1.54
CA GLU A 576 -13.48 -21.19 0.81
C GLU A 576 -12.60 -20.20 1.58
N MET A 577 -12.64 -20.21 2.90
CA MET A 577 -11.79 -19.35 3.72
C MET A 577 -10.31 -19.73 3.59
N GLU A 578 -9.95 -21.02 3.66
CA GLU A 578 -8.58 -21.49 3.42
C GLU A 578 -8.07 -21.00 2.06
N LYS A 579 -8.90 -21.17 1.01
CA LYS A 579 -8.60 -20.68 -0.34
C LYS A 579 -8.37 -19.16 -0.37
N GLN A 580 -9.22 -18.38 0.29
CA GLN A 580 -9.08 -16.91 0.34
C GLN A 580 -7.84 -16.47 1.13
N ILE A 581 -7.57 -17.09 2.29
CA ILE A 581 -6.34 -16.86 3.07
C ILE A 581 -5.14 -17.09 2.16
N CYS A 582 -5.12 -18.22 1.48
CA CYS A 582 -4.03 -18.60 0.61
C CYS A 582 -3.82 -17.68 -0.60
N ILE A 583 -4.88 -17.17 -1.22
CA ILE A 583 -4.81 -16.11 -2.25
C ILE A 583 -4.21 -14.83 -1.66
N GLU A 584 -4.66 -14.41 -0.48
CA GLU A 584 -4.13 -13.22 0.19
C GLU A 584 -2.71 -13.40 0.71
N THR A 585 -2.30 -14.61 1.10
CA THR A 585 -0.92 -14.96 1.46
C THR A 585 0.01 -14.71 0.27
N ALA A 586 -0.35 -15.18 -0.92
CA ALA A 586 0.41 -14.94 -2.14
C ALA A 586 0.46 -13.44 -2.49
N ARG A 587 -0.66 -12.73 -2.36
CA ARG A 587 -0.70 -11.27 -2.55
C ARG A 587 0.17 -10.53 -1.54
N ASN A 588 0.17 -10.95 -0.27
CA ASN A 588 1.02 -10.38 0.77
C ASN A 588 2.50 -10.57 0.44
N LYS A 589 2.92 -11.74 -0.05
CA LYS A 589 4.30 -11.98 -0.51
C LYS A 589 4.70 -11.01 -1.61
N MET A 590 3.82 -10.77 -2.59
CA MET A 590 4.04 -9.78 -3.66
C MET A 590 4.06 -8.33 -3.15
N ARG A 591 3.19 -7.97 -2.18
CA ARG A 591 3.20 -6.64 -1.56
C ARG A 591 4.50 -6.38 -0.80
N VAL A 592 4.99 -7.37 -0.05
CA VAL A 592 6.29 -7.29 0.65
C VAL A 592 7.42 -7.12 -0.37
N ARG A 593 7.38 -7.85 -1.49
CA ARG A 593 8.34 -7.69 -2.60
C ARG A 593 8.38 -6.25 -3.13
N GLU A 594 7.22 -5.70 -3.50
CA GLU A 594 7.13 -4.35 -4.07
C GLU A 594 7.57 -3.26 -3.07
N ALA A 595 7.18 -3.43 -1.79
CA ALA A 595 7.60 -2.52 -0.73
C ALA A 595 9.13 -2.57 -0.52
N LEU A 596 9.73 -3.75 -0.53
CA LEU A 596 11.18 -3.90 -0.43
C LEU A 596 11.91 -3.38 -1.68
N HIS A 597 11.39 -3.63 -2.89
CA HIS A 597 11.93 -3.07 -4.14
C HIS A 597 12.00 -1.55 -4.05
N THR A 598 10.86 -0.91 -3.74
CA THR A 598 10.78 0.54 -3.64
C THR A 598 11.71 1.08 -2.55
N SER A 599 11.69 0.47 -1.36
CA SER A 599 12.52 0.87 -0.23
C SER A 599 14.02 0.75 -0.55
N MET A 600 14.46 -0.37 -1.14
CA MET A 600 15.87 -0.61 -1.49
C MET A 600 16.35 0.24 -2.67
N LEU A 601 15.50 0.57 -3.64
CA LEU A 601 15.89 1.50 -4.71
C LEU A 601 16.04 2.92 -4.20
N ASN A 602 15.14 3.37 -3.32
CA ASN A 602 15.28 4.67 -2.66
C ASN A 602 16.53 4.71 -1.76
N ALA A 603 16.79 3.63 -1.03
CA ALA A 603 18.06 3.40 -0.31
C ALA A 603 19.27 3.66 -1.17
N THR A 604 19.30 2.99 -2.32
CA THR A 604 20.45 2.93 -3.22
C THR A 604 20.70 4.31 -3.83
N ARG A 605 19.63 5.03 -4.21
CA ARG A 605 19.74 6.41 -4.72
C ARG A 605 20.31 7.35 -3.66
N LYS A 606 19.79 7.30 -2.43
CA LYS A 606 20.29 8.11 -1.31
C LYS A 606 21.75 7.79 -1.00
N LEU A 607 22.07 6.50 -0.90
CA LEU A 607 23.43 6.03 -0.66
C LEU A 607 24.39 6.45 -1.79
N ALA A 608 23.94 6.44 -3.05
CA ALA A 608 24.75 6.90 -4.18
C ALA A 608 25.09 8.39 -4.05
N LEU A 609 24.12 9.23 -3.69
CA LEU A 609 24.34 10.67 -3.47
C LEU A 609 25.32 10.92 -2.31
N ASP A 610 25.12 10.25 -1.19
CA ASP A 610 25.96 10.38 0.01
C ASP A 610 27.39 9.88 -0.26
N TYR A 611 27.52 8.73 -0.91
CA TYR A 611 28.80 8.17 -1.34
C TYR A 611 29.53 9.13 -2.26
N ASP A 612 28.84 9.67 -3.27
CA ASP A 612 29.45 10.57 -4.23
C ASP A 612 29.98 11.84 -3.55
N GLN A 613 29.15 12.45 -2.70
CA GLN A 613 29.52 13.64 -1.93
C GLN A 613 30.74 13.39 -1.04
N ASP A 614 30.78 12.27 -0.31
CA ASP A 614 31.92 11.93 0.56
C ASP A 614 33.18 11.59 -0.25
N PHE A 615 33.02 10.85 -1.35
CA PHE A 615 34.12 10.49 -2.25
C PHE A 615 34.78 11.73 -2.82
N PHE A 616 34.00 12.66 -3.40
CA PHE A 616 34.52 13.92 -3.92
C PHE A 616 35.25 14.73 -2.84
N ARG A 617 34.67 14.84 -1.64
CA ARG A 617 35.27 15.57 -0.53
C ARG A 617 36.62 15.00 -0.12
N ARG A 618 36.70 13.67 0.07
CA ARG A 618 37.93 13.00 0.50
C ARG A 618 38.99 12.95 -0.60
N TYR A 619 38.57 12.71 -1.84
CA TYR A 619 39.48 12.74 -2.98
C TYR A 619 40.12 14.11 -3.12
N TRP A 620 39.33 15.18 -3.01
CA TRP A 620 39.86 16.56 -3.00
C TRP A 620 40.86 16.76 -1.85
N LEU A 621 40.51 16.34 -0.63
CA LEU A 621 41.37 16.49 0.54
C LEU A 621 42.72 15.79 0.35
N GLU A 622 42.73 14.55 -0.13
CA GLU A 622 43.97 13.79 -0.33
C GLU A 622 44.78 14.30 -1.53
N ALA A 623 44.12 14.65 -2.63
CA ALA A 623 44.82 15.19 -3.81
C ALA A 623 45.45 16.57 -3.54
N THR A 624 44.85 17.38 -2.66
CA THR A 624 45.37 18.71 -2.30
C THR A 624 46.23 18.70 -1.03
N ARG A 625 46.35 17.56 -0.35
CA ARG A 625 47.15 17.42 0.87
C ARG A 625 48.61 17.71 0.56
N ALA A 626 49.23 18.57 1.37
CA ALA A 626 50.64 18.84 1.24
C ALA A 626 51.44 17.60 1.69
N VAL A 627 52.36 17.13 0.84
CA VAL A 627 53.18 15.95 1.13
C VAL A 627 54.45 16.38 1.86
N PRO A 628 54.82 15.72 2.97
CA PRO A 628 56.05 16.02 3.67
C PRO A 628 57.27 15.64 2.82
N PHE A 629 58.01 16.64 2.39
CA PHE A 629 59.30 16.52 1.71
C PHE A 629 60.42 16.80 2.71
N ILE A 630 61.23 15.79 3.01
CA ILE A 630 62.37 15.86 3.96
C ILE A 630 61.97 16.47 5.31
N GLY A 631 61.27 15.68 6.13
CA GLY A 631 61.11 15.84 7.59
C GLY A 631 60.34 17.06 8.12
N PHE A 632 60.26 18.17 7.38
CA PHE A 632 59.64 19.42 7.84
C PHE A 632 59.18 20.38 6.72
N ILE A 633 59.51 20.13 5.44
CA ILE A 633 59.05 20.99 4.34
C ILE A 633 57.84 20.32 3.69
N SER A 634 56.64 20.89 3.83
CA SER A 634 55.48 20.42 3.10
C SER A 634 55.46 21.02 1.69
N ILE A 635 55.51 20.19 0.65
CA ILE A 635 55.31 20.65 -0.73
C ILE A 635 53.81 20.63 -0.99
N SER A 636 53.24 21.82 -1.23
CA SER A 636 51.87 21.93 -1.72
C SER A 636 51.86 21.70 -3.23
N PRO A 637 50.83 21.04 -3.78
CA PRO A 637 50.72 20.87 -5.22
C PRO A 637 50.63 22.22 -5.95
N PRO A 638 51.09 22.30 -7.21
CA PRO A 638 51.01 23.52 -8.01
C PRO A 638 49.56 24.01 -8.14
N ALA A 639 49.34 25.32 -8.04
CA ALA A 639 48.00 25.91 -8.14
C ALA A 639 47.28 25.57 -9.46
N THR A 640 48.03 25.40 -10.54
CA THR A 640 47.51 24.98 -11.85
C THR A 640 46.87 23.60 -11.80
N ASN A 641 47.51 22.63 -11.15
CA ASN A 641 47.02 21.26 -11.02
C ASN A 641 45.78 21.21 -10.12
N VAL A 642 45.73 22.06 -9.09
CA VAL A 642 44.57 22.17 -8.19
C VAL A 642 43.35 22.73 -8.92
N GLU A 643 43.52 23.72 -9.80
CA GLU A 643 42.42 24.31 -10.57
C GLU A 643 41.92 23.37 -11.67
N GLU A 644 42.84 22.68 -12.36
CA GLU A 644 42.50 21.64 -13.34
C GLU A 644 41.73 20.49 -12.69
N LEU A 645 42.20 20.00 -11.53
CA LEU A 645 41.50 19.00 -10.73
C LEU A 645 40.10 19.47 -10.31
N ARG A 646 39.95 20.72 -9.85
CA ARG A 646 38.65 21.27 -9.45
C ARG A 646 37.67 21.26 -10.63
N SER A 647 38.10 21.76 -11.79
CA SER A 647 37.30 21.79 -13.01
C SER A 647 36.86 20.39 -13.42
N GLU A 648 37.78 19.42 -13.39
CA GLU A 648 37.48 18.04 -13.76
C GLU A 648 36.52 17.38 -12.76
N LEU A 649 36.72 17.57 -11.45
CA LEU A 649 35.82 17.03 -10.43
C LEU A 649 34.40 17.62 -10.56
N GLU A 650 34.27 18.91 -10.82
CA GLU A 650 32.98 19.53 -11.08
C GLU A 650 32.32 19.04 -12.38
N PHE A 651 33.13 18.75 -13.41
CA PHE A 651 32.65 18.15 -14.65
C PHE A 651 32.11 16.74 -14.39
N GLN A 652 32.87 15.89 -13.68
CA GLN A 652 32.47 14.53 -13.33
C GLN A 652 31.20 14.52 -12.48
N ARG A 653 31.10 15.40 -11.47
CA ARG A 653 29.92 15.50 -10.61
C ARG A 653 28.65 15.83 -11.39
N ARG A 654 28.76 16.70 -12.39
CA ARG A 654 27.60 17.16 -13.18
C ARG A 654 27.20 16.20 -14.30
N ASN A 655 28.18 15.55 -14.94
CA ASN A 655 27.95 14.86 -16.21
C ASN A 655 28.06 13.33 -16.13
N VAL A 656 28.53 12.78 -15.02
CA VAL A 656 28.78 11.35 -14.88
C VAL A 656 28.11 10.84 -13.59
N PRO A 657 26.79 10.58 -13.58
CA PRO A 657 26.14 9.99 -12.41
C PRO A 657 26.67 8.58 -12.16
N LEU A 658 26.63 8.14 -10.90
CA LEU A 658 26.94 6.76 -10.56
C LEU A 658 25.89 5.82 -11.18
N PRO A 659 26.29 4.64 -11.68
CA PRO A 659 25.32 3.65 -12.14
C PRO A 659 24.41 3.22 -10.99
N SER A 660 23.11 3.07 -11.25
CA SER A 660 22.11 2.78 -10.22
C SER A 660 22.16 1.34 -9.70
N PHE A 661 22.70 0.41 -10.49
CA PHE A 661 22.68 -1.04 -10.21
C PHE A 661 21.31 -1.59 -9.80
N GLN A 662 20.23 -0.97 -10.31
CA GLN A 662 18.85 -1.32 -9.97
C GLN A 662 18.56 -2.81 -10.14
N ASP A 663 18.91 -3.41 -11.28
CA ASP A 663 18.64 -4.83 -11.57
C ASP A 663 19.29 -5.78 -10.56
N ARG A 664 20.49 -5.42 -10.08
CA ARG A 664 21.24 -6.20 -9.09
C ARG A 664 20.57 -6.17 -7.72
N ILE A 665 20.17 -4.98 -7.27
CA ILE A 665 19.47 -4.78 -6.00
C ILE A 665 18.10 -5.48 -6.03
N LEU A 666 17.34 -5.32 -7.12
CA LEU A 666 16.05 -5.99 -7.28
C LEU A 666 16.21 -7.52 -7.28
N ALA A 667 17.22 -8.05 -7.97
CA ALA A 667 17.50 -9.47 -7.96
C ALA A 667 17.90 -9.99 -6.57
N ALA A 668 18.62 -9.20 -5.76
CA ALA A 668 18.94 -9.56 -4.38
C ALA A 668 17.68 -9.61 -3.50
N VAL A 669 16.78 -8.63 -3.64
CA VAL A 669 15.49 -8.64 -2.93
C VAL A 669 14.64 -9.83 -3.37
N ASP A 670 14.61 -10.14 -4.66
CA ASP A 670 13.86 -11.28 -5.19
C ASP A 670 14.32 -12.62 -4.58
N ARG A 671 15.64 -12.82 -4.44
CA ARG A 671 16.20 -14.00 -3.76
C ARG A 671 15.76 -14.11 -2.30
N VAL A 672 15.59 -12.99 -1.61
CA VAL A 672 15.08 -12.97 -0.21
C VAL A 672 13.60 -13.31 -0.18
N ILE A 673 12.80 -12.75 -1.10
CA ILE A 673 11.37 -13.04 -1.18
C ILE A 673 11.13 -14.51 -1.55
N GLU A 674 11.93 -15.09 -2.44
CA GLU A 674 11.86 -16.51 -2.81
C GLU A 674 12.12 -17.45 -1.61
N ARG A 675 12.91 -17.00 -0.63
CA ARG A 675 13.17 -17.72 0.62
C ARG A 675 12.05 -17.59 1.66
N LEU A 676 11.05 -16.74 1.45
CA LEU A 676 9.91 -16.66 2.36
C LEU A 676 9.05 -17.91 2.18
N ASP A 677 8.91 -18.67 3.27
CA ASP A 677 8.13 -19.89 3.30
C ASP A 677 6.65 -19.58 3.05
N THR A 678 6.10 -20.26 2.05
CA THR A 678 4.66 -20.30 1.84
C THR A 678 4.09 -21.43 2.71
N PRO A 679 3.03 -21.19 3.51
CA PRO A 679 2.45 -22.21 4.39
C PRO A 679 2.18 -23.52 3.64
N ALA A 680 2.38 -24.67 4.29
CA ALA A 680 2.25 -25.97 3.63
C ALA A 680 0.82 -26.25 3.14
N THR A 681 -0.19 -25.84 3.91
CA THR A 681 -1.62 -25.82 3.51
C THR A 681 -1.84 -25.09 2.20
N CYS A 682 -0.94 -24.16 1.93
CA CYS A 682 -0.97 -23.28 0.80
C CYS A 682 -0.08 -23.73 -0.39
N LEU A 683 0.48 -24.93 -0.38
CA LEU A 683 1.24 -25.43 -1.51
C LEU A 683 0.37 -26.36 -2.36
N CYS A 684 0.19 -26.02 -3.64
CA CYS A 684 -0.44 -26.97 -4.56
C CYS A 684 0.53 -28.10 -4.89
N ARG A 685 0.06 -29.35 -4.82
CA ARG A 685 0.77 -30.50 -5.37
C ARG A 685 0.38 -30.72 -6.83
N GLN A 686 1.21 -30.26 -7.77
CA GLN A 686 1.07 -30.58 -9.18
C GLN A 686 2.23 -31.49 -9.62
N GLY A 687 2.06 -32.81 -9.47
CA GLY A 687 3.13 -33.79 -9.74
C GLY A 687 4.26 -33.78 -8.70
N ASN A 688 5.52 -33.94 -9.15
CA ASN A 688 6.72 -33.91 -8.28
C ASN A 688 7.21 -32.49 -7.95
N SER A 689 6.53 -31.44 -8.43
CA SER A 689 6.85 -30.04 -8.15
C SER A 689 5.74 -29.40 -7.32
N SER A 690 6.13 -28.67 -6.28
CA SER A 690 5.26 -27.75 -5.56
C SER A 690 5.11 -26.46 -6.37
N CYS A 691 3.88 -26.03 -6.62
CA CYS A 691 3.58 -24.75 -7.27
C CYS A 691 2.95 -23.80 -6.24
N GLU A 692 3.41 -22.55 -6.20
CA GLU A 692 2.74 -21.50 -5.44
C GLU A 692 1.51 -21.02 -6.24
N PHE A 693 0.33 -21.39 -5.72
CA PHE A 693 -1.05 -21.00 -6.05
C PHE A 693 -1.54 -20.52 -7.40
N ALA A 694 -0.83 -19.62 -8.07
CA ALA A 694 -1.36 -18.97 -9.27
C ALA A 694 -1.36 -19.93 -10.47
N ASP A 695 -0.47 -20.92 -10.50
CA ASP A 695 -0.32 -21.82 -11.66
C ASP A 695 -1.18 -23.09 -11.61
N CYS A 696 -1.85 -23.38 -10.48
CA CYS A 696 -2.54 -24.66 -10.29
C CYS A 696 -3.87 -24.75 -11.07
N ALA A 697 -4.45 -23.61 -11.42
CA ALA A 697 -5.72 -23.53 -12.17
C ALA A 697 -5.51 -23.44 -13.69
N SER A 698 -4.28 -23.22 -14.18
CA SER A 698 -3.99 -23.24 -15.61
C SER A 698 -3.96 -24.69 -16.09
N PRO A 699 -4.91 -25.13 -16.96
CA PRO A 699 -4.85 -26.47 -17.53
C PRO A 699 -3.53 -26.60 -18.29
N ALA A 700 -2.79 -27.67 -17.98
CA ALA A 700 -1.47 -27.95 -18.52
C ALA A 700 -1.40 -27.63 -20.03
N ALA A 701 -0.81 -26.48 -20.37
CA ALA A 701 -0.44 -26.19 -21.74
C ALA A 701 0.50 -27.33 -22.15
N ALA A 702 0.02 -28.14 -23.11
CA ALA A 702 0.61 -29.39 -23.50
C ALA A 702 2.12 -29.24 -23.72
N GLN A 703 2.91 -29.87 -22.85
CA GLN A 703 4.31 -30.17 -23.10
C GLN A 703 4.37 -31.14 -24.29
N THR A 704 4.27 -30.59 -25.50
CA THR A 704 4.63 -31.27 -26.73
C THR A 704 6.10 -30.96 -27.01
N ALA A 705 6.95 -31.93 -26.62
CA ALA A 705 8.21 -32.30 -27.24
C ALA A 705 9.10 -31.17 -27.81
N SER A 706 10.17 -30.84 -27.07
CA SER A 706 11.45 -30.48 -27.68
C SER A 706 12.60 -31.18 -26.96
N SER A 707 12.69 -32.50 -27.20
CA SER A 707 13.96 -33.22 -27.03
C SER A 707 14.78 -33.06 -28.31
N SER A 708 15.66 -32.07 -28.36
CA SER A 708 16.79 -32.07 -29.30
C SER A 708 18.09 -31.86 -28.53
N LYS A 709 18.76 -33.00 -28.26
CA LYS A 709 20.17 -33.08 -27.87
C LYS A 709 21.05 -32.30 -28.87
N PRO A 710 22.03 -31.51 -28.44
CA PRO A 710 23.05 -31.01 -29.35
C PRO A 710 24.08 -32.13 -29.61
N GLN A 711 24.16 -32.58 -30.87
CA GLN A 711 25.30 -33.34 -31.36
C GLN A 711 26.46 -32.39 -31.65
N ALA A 712 27.62 -32.70 -31.08
CA ALA A 712 28.90 -32.13 -31.45
C ALA A 712 29.24 -32.51 -32.90
N ALA A 713 29.60 -31.51 -33.72
CA ALA A 713 30.35 -31.71 -34.94
C ALA A 713 31.41 -30.61 -35.07
N VAL A 714 32.61 -31.08 -35.36
CA VAL A 714 33.89 -30.38 -35.37
C VAL A 714 34.19 -29.88 -36.80
N ASN A 715 34.97 -28.79 -36.85
CA ASN A 715 35.93 -28.34 -37.88
C ASN A 715 35.58 -27.16 -38.84
N PRO A 716 36.63 -26.40 -39.25
CA PRO A 716 36.61 -24.94 -39.29
C PRO A 716 36.92 -24.36 -40.68
N LEU A 717 36.71 -23.05 -40.88
CA LEU A 717 37.33 -22.33 -41.99
C LEU A 717 37.55 -20.84 -41.69
N HIS A 718 38.84 -20.49 -41.70
CA HIS A 718 39.51 -19.28 -42.20
C HIS A 718 38.76 -17.95 -42.35
N LEU A 719 39.33 -16.91 -41.72
CA LEU A 719 39.58 -15.56 -42.25
C LEU A 719 40.76 -14.98 -41.43
N ALA A 720 41.99 -15.08 -41.91
CA ALA A 720 42.70 -14.04 -42.67
C ALA A 720 42.82 -12.70 -41.90
N SER A 721 43.94 -12.52 -41.19
CA SER A 721 44.45 -11.20 -40.81
C SER A 721 45.93 -11.09 -41.15
N SER A 722 46.28 -9.94 -41.70
CA SER A 722 47.48 -9.61 -42.45
C SER A 722 48.73 -9.33 -41.59
N HIS A 723 49.83 -9.96 -42.00
CA HIS A 723 51.24 -9.52 -42.00
C HIS A 723 51.68 -8.23 -41.27
N LEU A 724 52.65 -8.33 -40.34
CA LEU A 724 54.07 -7.86 -40.44
C LEU A 724 54.79 -7.96 -39.05
N PRO A 725 56.15 -7.90 -38.95
CA PRO A 725 56.94 -9.09 -38.58
C PRO A 725 57.68 -9.01 -37.24
N ALA A 726 58.27 -10.18 -36.94
CA ALA A 726 59.08 -10.55 -35.79
C ALA A 726 60.32 -9.67 -35.51
N VAL A 727 60.62 -9.48 -34.23
CA VAL A 727 61.96 -9.22 -33.70
C VAL A 727 62.24 -10.19 -32.55
N ALA A 728 63.46 -10.71 -32.57
CA ALA A 728 63.98 -11.85 -31.83
C ALA A 728 64.02 -11.67 -30.30
N LYS A 729 63.73 -12.76 -29.57
CA LYS A 729 64.11 -12.91 -28.15
C LYS A 729 65.49 -13.56 -28.05
N THR A 730 66.48 -12.79 -27.63
CA THR A 730 67.78 -13.30 -27.17
C THR A 730 67.68 -13.73 -25.71
N SER A 731 68.07 -14.98 -25.47
CA SER A 731 68.32 -15.58 -24.16
C SER A 731 69.61 -15.02 -23.55
N ALA A 732 69.56 -14.57 -22.30
CA ALA A 732 70.77 -14.36 -21.48
C ALA A 732 70.52 -14.83 -20.03
N LYS A 733 71.51 -15.58 -19.55
CA LYS A 733 71.63 -16.32 -18.28
C LYS A 733 71.68 -15.42 -17.04
N PRO A 734 71.45 -15.99 -15.84
CA PRO A 734 71.58 -15.28 -14.57
C PRO A 734 73.05 -15.18 -14.13
N ILE A 735 73.39 -14.07 -13.49
CA ILE A 735 74.61 -13.94 -12.69
C ILE A 735 74.18 -13.50 -11.29
N THR A 736 74.54 -14.34 -10.32
CA THR A 736 74.63 -14.06 -8.88
C THR A 736 75.80 -13.12 -8.59
N ALA A 737 75.54 -12.07 -7.81
CA ALA A 737 76.37 -11.55 -6.73
C ALA A 737 75.51 -10.63 -5.86
#